data_AF-A0AB38PTX8-F1
#
_entry.id   AF-A0AB38PTX8-F1
#
_cell.length_a   1.000
_cell.length_b   1.000
_cell.length_c   1.000
_cell.angle_alpha   90.00
_cell.angle_beta   90.00
_cell.angle_gamma   90.00
#
_symmetry.space_group_name_H-M   'P 1'
#
loop_
_entity.id
_entity.type
_entity.pdbx_description
1 polymer ?
#
loop_
_entity_poly.entity_id
_entity_poly.type
_entity_poly.pdbx_seq_one_letter_code
_entity_poly.pdbx_strand_id
1 'polypeptide(L)'
;MLSTALSEASNADGHWLNASGKGYPRFYPRGVSVSAFNALFMTLHSDKNGCKTNQFTLFSDAKAQGASVRENEQGVPFLFYNWNKYVHRNNPEQVISRDDYMKLYEEEQKLYKGVHNREIRTLFNIDQTTLPYVDKERYETTLRRYGSAVERGYTEADNRRLHIQFNDFLLRMRDNLVPVRSDGSGVPHYETDKDAVYMPRQREFGHYHDYIQEALRQIVSATGHQQRLAREGMVMKNGVAPSEDAVRQERLVVELASGIKMLELGLPARLSEESLKTVEYWCRELKENPNLMDALESDVNNAIEVINKAERGEKIEYATMRNRRDTSTMQEQMPKHYFVANEIRQHPDKETKKIVLVIDPQAKTADVILPAGASTEVDNEIPGMNKGRIMRALQKEGIEQVRFYNTDGALGYRPDDSYFAEKMITLARLKNWAMEKLSTLDVASAVKQANEIGFDHVEMIQDDKKRWALYIKPENKSGYSIYPDKEDINRFFSTLKQAMDNIGKVRMELAHKYYALAEVKPDLKVDLFHSEMPEIDLNRIQRVSVFKTKQDGIQCVATIDGQKQPARSVTPQQWQRMWIAEERDSYKRHLAATLFADVLQKGQSLEAHTGEKRQKEAELWPIETTAQERTESDNEGISPERQLWDKLKANHPDALQLLRTKDGYRLYNEDAVQGAKILGIALKEYPERDITASTEFPTEQLDSYLSKLVRAGARVAISDMEEQETHRGFHR
;
A
#
# COMPACT_ATOMS: atom_id res chain seq x y z
N MET A 1 18.51 36.06 -13.63
CA MET A 1 19.81 35.39 -13.45
C MET A 1 19.93 34.20 -14.39
N LEU A 2 19.14 33.13 -14.21
CA LEU A 2 19.24 31.94 -15.06
C LEU A 2 19.06 32.22 -16.56
N SER A 3 17.98 32.91 -16.95
CA SER A 3 17.77 33.32 -18.36
C SER A 3 18.93 34.15 -18.93
N THR A 4 19.53 35.04 -18.13
CA THR A 4 20.70 35.83 -18.55
C THR A 4 21.91 34.94 -18.84
N ALA A 5 22.23 34.03 -17.92
CA ALA A 5 23.36 33.13 -18.07
C ALA A 5 23.20 32.17 -19.25
N LEU A 6 21.99 31.64 -19.49
CA LEU A 6 21.70 30.80 -20.65
C LEU A 6 21.83 31.61 -21.96
N SER A 7 21.29 32.82 -22.02
CA SER A 7 21.40 33.69 -23.20
C SER A 7 22.83 34.12 -23.52
N GLU A 8 23.67 34.33 -22.52
CA GLU A 8 25.07 34.73 -22.69
C GLU A 8 25.99 33.55 -23.07
N ALA A 9 25.53 32.31 -22.89
CA ALA A 9 26.31 31.11 -23.15
C ALA A 9 26.85 31.03 -24.58
N SER A 10 26.07 31.47 -25.58
CA SER A 10 26.51 31.48 -27.00
C SER A 10 27.72 32.41 -27.23
N ASN A 11 27.83 33.48 -26.46
CA ASN A 11 28.94 34.45 -26.55
C ASN A 11 30.17 34.00 -25.73
N ALA A 12 30.02 32.99 -24.87
CA ALA A 12 31.04 32.50 -23.96
C ALA A 12 31.49 31.06 -24.31
N ASP A 13 31.47 30.71 -25.60
CA ASP A 13 31.83 29.36 -26.07
C ASP A 13 31.02 28.27 -25.33
N GLY A 14 29.72 28.48 -25.19
CA GLY A 14 28.79 27.60 -24.49
C GLY A 14 28.84 27.66 -22.97
N HIS A 15 29.82 28.31 -22.34
CA HIS A 15 29.93 28.38 -20.88
C HIS A 15 28.80 29.20 -20.27
N TRP A 16 28.10 28.61 -19.31
CA TRP A 16 26.94 29.26 -18.68
C TRP A 16 26.98 29.22 -17.14
N LEU A 17 27.83 28.37 -16.55
CA LEU A 17 27.97 28.23 -15.10
C LEU A 17 29.42 27.96 -14.70
N ASN A 18 29.89 28.63 -13.64
CA ASN A 18 31.16 28.38 -12.95
C ASN A 18 32.42 28.45 -13.83
N ALA A 19 32.47 29.40 -14.78
CA ALA A 19 33.60 29.57 -15.70
C ALA A 19 34.97 29.72 -14.99
N SER A 20 34.97 30.21 -13.74
CA SER A 20 36.19 30.40 -12.93
C SER A 20 36.58 29.17 -12.09
N GLY A 21 35.83 28.06 -12.14
CA GLY A 21 36.17 26.83 -11.41
C GLY A 21 36.14 26.99 -9.89
N LYS A 22 35.14 27.70 -9.36
CA LYS A 22 34.91 27.83 -7.92
C LYS A 22 34.38 26.52 -7.35
N GLY A 23 34.64 26.29 -6.06
CA GLY A 23 34.08 25.14 -5.34
C GLY A 23 32.57 25.26 -5.11
N TYR A 24 31.93 24.17 -4.72
CA TYR A 24 30.48 24.14 -4.47
C TYR A 24 30.03 25.15 -3.38
N PRO A 25 28.88 25.84 -3.54
CA PRO A 25 28.43 26.86 -2.61
C PRO A 25 28.17 26.38 -1.18
N ARG A 26 28.53 27.22 -0.20
CA ARG A 26 28.41 26.93 1.24
C ARG A 26 28.12 28.17 2.09
N PHE A 27 27.57 27.94 3.27
CA PHE A 27 27.47 28.94 4.31
C PHE A 27 28.82 29.18 5.00
N TYR A 28 29.15 30.45 5.16
CA TYR A 28 30.36 30.93 5.81
C TYR A 28 30.07 31.34 7.27
N PRO A 29 30.99 31.06 8.22
CA PRO A 29 32.27 30.35 8.06
C PRO A 29 32.14 28.84 8.16
N ARG A 30 31.00 28.35 8.64
CA ARG A 30 30.68 26.94 8.79
C ARG A 30 29.21 26.75 8.40
N GLY A 31 28.92 25.65 7.73
CA GLY A 31 27.54 25.25 7.50
C GLY A 31 27.44 24.02 6.61
N VAL A 32 26.20 23.52 6.51
CA VAL A 32 25.85 22.35 5.71
C VAL A 32 25.88 22.66 4.21
N SER A 33 26.00 21.61 3.40
CA SER A 33 25.81 21.71 1.96
C SER A 33 24.42 22.21 1.62
N VAL A 34 24.33 23.12 0.64
CA VAL A 34 23.07 23.64 0.13
C VAL A 34 22.46 22.68 -0.90
N SER A 35 21.14 22.74 -1.09
CA SER A 35 20.47 21.98 -2.15
C SER A 35 20.99 22.36 -3.54
N ALA A 36 20.87 21.44 -4.50
CA ALA A 36 21.34 21.60 -5.87
C ALA A 36 20.78 22.87 -6.53
N PHE A 37 19.48 23.11 -6.38
CA PHE A 37 18.84 24.29 -6.95
C PHE A 37 19.29 25.60 -6.30
N ASN A 38 19.50 25.62 -4.97
CA ASN A 38 20.07 26.81 -4.31
C ASN A 38 21.51 27.06 -4.75
N ALA A 39 22.32 26.01 -4.89
CA ALA A 39 23.70 26.12 -5.37
C ALA A 39 23.78 26.75 -6.76
N LEU A 40 22.84 26.40 -7.66
CA LEU A 40 22.73 27.00 -8.98
C LEU A 40 22.63 28.53 -8.89
N PHE A 41 21.64 29.05 -8.16
CA PHE A 41 21.43 30.51 -8.08
C PHE A 41 22.53 31.23 -7.30
N MET A 42 23.05 30.63 -6.23
CA MET A 42 24.21 31.16 -5.51
C MET A 42 25.43 31.28 -6.44
N THR A 43 25.69 30.27 -7.26
CA THR A 43 26.82 30.29 -8.20
C THR A 43 26.59 31.32 -9.30
N LEU A 44 25.42 31.35 -9.94
CA LEU A 44 25.07 32.36 -10.94
C LEU A 44 25.21 33.80 -10.41
N HIS A 45 24.81 34.03 -9.16
CA HIS A 45 25.00 35.33 -8.50
C HIS A 45 26.48 35.66 -8.33
N SER A 46 27.28 34.72 -7.85
CA SER A 46 28.72 34.92 -7.65
C SER A 46 29.47 35.12 -8.99
N ASP A 47 29.07 34.45 -10.06
CA ASP A 47 29.65 34.59 -11.40
C ASP A 47 29.33 35.98 -11.96
N LYS A 48 28.06 36.38 -11.89
CA LYS A 48 27.61 37.70 -12.35
C LYS A 48 28.33 38.86 -11.65
N ASN A 49 28.61 38.72 -10.36
CA ASN A 49 29.23 39.77 -9.55
C ASN A 49 30.77 39.67 -9.50
N GLY A 50 31.38 38.74 -10.24
CA GLY A 50 32.84 38.56 -10.25
C GLY A 50 33.42 38.12 -8.90
N CYS A 51 32.61 37.46 -8.06
CA CYS A 51 33.05 36.96 -6.77
C CYS A 51 34.07 35.82 -6.98
N LYS A 52 35.11 35.83 -6.15
CA LYS A 52 36.22 34.88 -6.11
C LYS A 52 35.85 33.55 -5.45
N THR A 53 34.80 33.54 -4.62
CA THR A 53 34.36 32.33 -3.89
C THR A 53 32.86 32.08 -4.04
N ASN A 54 32.44 30.86 -3.72
CA ASN A 54 31.03 30.53 -3.48
C ASN A 54 30.70 30.44 -1.97
N GLN A 55 31.24 31.36 -1.16
CA GLN A 55 30.98 31.42 0.28
C GLN A 55 29.97 32.52 0.59
N PHE A 56 28.90 32.15 1.31
CA PHE A 56 27.75 33.02 1.53
C PHE A 56 27.40 33.15 3.01
N THR A 57 26.89 34.31 3.42
CA THR A 57 26.49 34.62 4.79
C THR A 57 25.15 35.36 4.81
N LEU A 58 24.41 35.22 5.91
CA LEU A 58 23.26 36.09 6.18
C LEU A 58 23.75 37.49 6.59
N PHE A 59 22.92 38.51 6.35
CA PHE A 59 23.21 39.89 6.78
C PHE A 59 23.46 39.99 8.30
N SER A 60 22.62 39.34 9.10
CA SER A 60 22.74 39.29 10.56
C SER A 60 24.07 38.67 11.00
N ASP A 61 24.46 37.57 10.35
CA ASP A 61 25.63 36.78 10.73
C ASP A 61 26.91 37.51 10.32
N ALA A 62 26.89 38.16 9.17
CA ALA A 62 27.97 39.03 8.69
C ALA A 62 28.23 40.17 9.69
N LYS A 63 27.16 40.84 10.13
CA LYS A 63 27.21 41.90 11.14
C LYS A 63 27.71 41.38 12.49
N ALA A 64 27.23 40.22 12.95
CA ALA A 64 27.65 39.60 14.21
C ALA A 64 29.14 39.20 14.20
N GLN A 65 29.69 38.90 13.02
CA GLN A 65 31.11 38.57 12.84
C GLN A 65 32.00 39.81 12.59
N GLY A 66 31.46 41.02 12.68
CA GLY A 66 32.21 42.26 12.41
C GLY A 66 32.55 42.49 10.94
N ALA A 67 31.97 41.71 10.02
CA ALA A 67 32.17 41.78 8.58
C ALA A 67 30.87 42.20 7.87
N SER A 68 30.43 43.43 8.09
CA SER A 68 29.17 43.96 7.53
C SER A 68 29.11 43.89 6.00
N VAL A 69 27.90 43.72 5.46
CA VAL A 69 27.66 43.84 4.01
C VAL A 69 27.93 45.29 3.57
N ARG A 70 28.61 45.48 2.43
CA ARG A 70 28.91 46.82 1.89
C ARG A 70 27.64 47.50 1.39
N GLU A 71 27.68 48.83 1.35
CA GLU A 71 26.55 49.63 0.90
C GLU A 71 26.20 49.32 -0.57
N ASN A 72 24.90 49.31 -0.89
CA ASN A 72 24.34 49.03 -2.22
C ASN A 72 24.54 47.61 -2.78
N GLU A 73 25.10 46.68 -2.00
CA GLU A 73 25.21 45.27 -2.40
C GLU A 73 23.83 44.58 -2.39
N GLN A 74 23.53 43.85 -3.46
CA GLN A 74 22.32 43.03 -3.54
C GLN A 74 22.64 41.58 -3.19
N GLY A 75 21.80 40.96 -2.36
CA GLY A 75 21.92 39.55 -2.01
C GLY A 75 21.20 38.62 -2.99
N VAL A 76 21.51 37.33 -2.89
CA VAL A 76 20.87 36.25 -3.65
C VAL A 76 19.72 35.65 -2.84
N PRO A 77 18.55 35.38 -3.45
CA PRO A 77 17.48 34.64 -2.80
C PRO A 77 17.92 33.19 -2.55
N PHE A 78 17.56 32.67 -1.38
CA PHE A 78 17.86 31.32 -0.92
C PHE A 78 16.58 30.68 -0.40
N LEU A 79 16.24 29.52 -0.95
CA LEU A 79 15.06 28.76 -0.59
C LEU A 79 15.39 27.89 0.64
N PHE A 80 14.95 28.35 1.81
CA PHE A 80 15.13 27.67 3.07
C PHE A 80 13.90 26.80 3.38
N TYR A 81 14.12 25.49 3.45
CA TYR A 81 13.07 24.53 3.77
C TYR A 81 13.04 24.25 5.28
N ASN A 82 12.02 24.78 5.95
CA ASN A 82 11.86 24.61 7.39
C ASN A 82 10.91 23.43 7.69
N TRP A 83 11.38 22.48 8.50
CA TRP A 83 10.62 21.32 8.98
C TRP A 83 9.96 21.63 10.32
N ASN A 84 9.27 22.75 10.41
CA ASN A 84 8.67 23.24 11.67
C ASN A 84 7.25 22.73 11.92
N LYS A 85 6.62 22.08 10.93
CA LYS A 85 5.26 21.53 11.01
C LYS A 85 5.23 20.09 10.50
N TYR A 86 4.44 19.24 11.14
CA TYR A 86 4.19 17.84 10.77
C TYR A 86 2.69 17.61 10.72
N VAL A 87 2.19 16.99 9.65
CA VAL A 87 0.77 16.69 9.45
C VAL A 87 0.56 15.19 9.59
N HIS A 88 -0.50 14.78 10.29
CA HIS A 88 -0.85 13.37 10.41
C HIS A 88 -1.26 12.82 9.04
N ARG A 89 -0.71 11.67 8.65
CA ARG A 89 -0.90 11.03 7.33
C ARG A 89 -2.37 10.70 7.05
N ASN A 90 -3.12 10.39 8.09
CA ASN A 90 -4.53 10.01 7.99
C ASN A 90 -5.50 11.14 8.38
N ASN A 91 -4.98 12.27 8.87
CA ASN A 91 -5.79 13.41 9.27
C ASN A 91 -5.07 14.74 8.92
N PRO A 92 -5.40 15.37 7.78
CA PRO A 92 -4.78 16.62 7.33
C PRO A 92 -4.94 17.80 8.29
N GLU A 93 -5.97 17.78 9.15
CA GLU A 93 -6.26 18.84 10.13
C GLU A 93 -5.39 18.74 11.38
N GLN A 94 -4.81 17.55 11.63
CA GLN A 94 -3.94 17.32 12.77
C GLN A 94 -2.51 17.69 12.42
N VAL A 95 -2.13 18.91 12.79
CA VAL A 95 -0.80 19.48 12.56
C VAL A 95 -0.10 19.72 13.89
N ILE A 96 1.11 19.21 14.03
CA ILE A 96 1.95 19.37 15.22
C ILE A 96 3.26 20.09 14.86
N SER A 97 3.88 20.70 15.87
CA SER A 97 5.19 21.35 15.71
C SER A 97 6.31 20.31 15.60
N ARG A 98 7.51 20.73 15.17
CA ARG A 98 8.70 19.86 15.21
C ARG A 98 9.01 19.38 16.63
N ASP A 99 8.88 20.27 17.60
CA ASP A 99 9.21 19.96 19.00
C ASP A 99 8.23 18.93 19.57
N ASP A 100 6.97 18.98 19.16
CA ASP A 100 5.97 17.98 19.56
C ASP A 100 6.15 16.67 18.81
N TYR A 101 6.51 16.72 17.51
CA TYR A 101 6.84 15.52 16.73
C TYR A 101 8.03 14.74 17.33
N MET A 102 9.07 15.46 17.76
CA MET A 102 10.25 14.83 18.38
C MET A 102 9.96 14.17 19.74
N LYS A 103 8.84 14.52 20.39
CA LYS A 103 8.41 13.89 21.64
C LYS A 103 7.57 12.62 21.42
N LEU A 104 7.14 12.34 20.19
CA LEU A 104 6.39 11.13 19.85
C LEU A 104 7.28 9.89 19.83
N TYR A 105 6.71 8.72 20.10
CA TYR A 105 7.39 7.43 19.93
C TYR A 105 7.59 7.12 18.43
N GLU A 106 8.57 6.27 18.08
CA GLU A 106 8.89 5.96 16.67
C GLU A 106 7.69 5.47 15.86
N GLU A 107 6.81 4.65 16.45
CA GLU A 107 5.59 4.18 15.77
C GLU A 107 4.59 5.29 15.50
N GLU A 108 4.47 6.27 16.39
CA GLU A 108 3.61 7.45 16.19
C GLU A 108 4.24 8.43 15.20
N GLN A 109 5.56 8.59 15.21
CA GLN A 109 6.28 9.41 14.23
C GLN A 109 6.04 8.94 12.79
N LYS A 110 5.90 7.62 12.58
CA LYS A 110 5.53 7.05 11.26
C LYS A 110 4.17 7.52 10.78
N LEU A 111 3.25 7.87 11.68
CA LEU A 111 1.91 8.37 11.35
C LEU A 111 1.90 9.84 10.92
N TYR A 112 2.99 10.58 11.09
CA TYR A 112 3.09 11.98 10.66
C TYR A 112 4.04 12.12 9.47
N LYS A 113 3.88 13.23 8.76
CA LYS A 113 4.72 13.64 7.63
C LYS A 113 5.09 15.11 7.80
N GLY A 114 6.38 15.42 7.69
CA GLY A 114 6.85 16.81 7.70
C GLY A 114 6.25 17.63 6.57
N VAL A 115 5.78 18.83 6.90
CA VAL A 115 5.37 19.87 5.95
C VAL A 115 6.58 20.73 5.66
N HIS A 116 6.90 20.88 4.38
CA HIS A 116 8.03 21.69 3.95
C HIS A 116 7.55 23.12 3.77
N ASN A 117 7.80 23.97 4.77
CA ASN A 117 7.54 25.39 4.62
C ASN A 117 8.74 26.04 3.92
N ARG A 118 8.49 26.55 2.72
CA ARG A 118 9.49 27.28 1.92
C ARG A 118 9.55 28.74 2.39
N GLU A 119 10.64 29.10 3.06
CA GLU A 119 10.97 30.47 3.43
C GLU A 119 12.05 31.00 2.48
N ILE A 120 11.88 32.22 1.94
CA ILE A 120 12.92 32.86 1.14
C ILE A 120 13.80 33.71 2.07
N ARG A 121 15.09 33.42 2.10
CA ARG A 121 16.11 34.22 2.80
C ARG A 121 17.02 34.90 1.80
N THR A 122 17.66 35.99 2.21
CA THR A 122 18.63 36.70 1.37
C THR A 122 20.04 36.45 1.89
N LEU A 123 20.91 35.93 1.03
CA LEU A 123 22.32 35.67 1.33
C LEU A 123 23.23 36.64 0.59
N PHE A 124 24.39 36.90 1.16
CA PHE A 124 25.41 37.76 0.57
C PHE A 124 26.69 36.96 0.44
N ASN A 125 27.39 37.07 -0.69
CA ASN A 125 28.71 36.48 -0.82
C ASN A 125 29.69 37.19 0.12
N ILE A 126 30.69 36.50 0.65
CA ILE A 126 31.70 37.13 1.52
C ILE A 126 32.46 38.26 0.82
N ASP A 127 32.57 38.23 -0.51
CA ASP A 127 33.19 39.29 -1.32
C ASP A 127 32.37 40.59 -1.34
N GLN A 128 31.08 40.51 -1.00
CA GLN A 128 30.17 41.64 -0.86
C GLN A 128 30.20 42.24 0.56
N THR A 129 31.03 41.70 1.45
CA THR A 129 31.17 42.17 2.83
C THR A 129 32.46 42.96 3.03
N THR A 130 32.63 43.53 4.21
CA THR A 130 33.89 44.16 4.62
C THR A 130 34.97 43.15 5.01
N LEU A 131 34.68 41.83 5.03
CA LEU A 131 35.63 40.76 5.41
C LEU A 131 37.00 40.89 4.74
N PRO A 132 37.12 41.16 3.43
CA PRO A 132 38.42 41.30 2.77
C PRO A 132 39.32 42.41 3.34
N TYR A 133 38.73 43.39 4.04
CA TYR A 133 39.42 44.55 4.60
C TYR A 133 39.57 44.47 6.12
N VAL A 134 38.58 43.93 6.84
CA VAL A 134 38.59 43.87 8.31
C VAL A 134 39.34 42.65 8.85
N ASP A 135 39.38 41.55 8.08
CA ASP A 135 40.07 40.31 8.46
C ASP A 135 40.65 39.63 7.21
N LYS A 136 41.72 40.26 6.69
CA LYS A 136 42.37 39.86 5.44
C LYS A 136 42.96 38.44 5.50
N GLU A 137 43.54 38.05 6.63
CA GLU A 137 44.15 36.73 6.79
C GLU A 137 43.10 35.61 6.69
N ARG A 138 41.96 35.78 7.36
CA ARG A 138 40.85 34.83 7.29
C ARG A 138 40.23 34.77 5.89
N TYR A 139 40.14 35.92 5.22
CA TYR A 139 39.68 35.98 3.83
C TYR A 139 40.64 35.25 2.88
N GLU A 140 41.95 35.52 2.93
CA GLU A 140 42.96 34.85 2.11
C GLU A 140 43.02 33.35 2.37
N THR A 141 42.87 32.91 3.62
CA THR A 141 42.76 31.49 3.98
C THR A 141 41.54 30.84 3.32
N THR A 142 40.43 31.58 3.26
CA THR A 142 39.20 31.13 2.60
C THR A 142 39.38 31.05 1.08
N LEU A 143 40.08 32.00 0.45
CA LEU A 143 40.41 31.98 -0.97
C LEU A 143 41.25 30.75 -1.36
N ARG A 144 42.32 30.47 -0.60
CA ARG A 144 43.19 29.30 -0.87
C ARG A 144 42.44 27.97 -0.80
N ARG A 145 41.37 27.90 -0.01
CA ARG A 145 40.59 26.67 0.19
C ARG A 145 39.38 26.54 -0.73
N TYR A 146 38.66 27.63 -0.97
CA TYR A 146 37.33 27.62 -1.62
C TYR A 146 37.20 28.61 -2.77
N GLY A 147 38.28 29.31 -3.13
CA GLY A 147 38.30 30.24 -4.24
C GLY A 147 38.18 29.57 -5.61
N SER A 148 38.30 30.40 -6.64
CA SER A 148 38.42 29.98 -8.04
C SER A 148 39.60 29.02 -8.26
N ALA A 149 39.66 28.39 -9.42
CA ALA A 149 40.79 27.54 -9.79
C ALA A 149 42.13 28.30 -9.71
N VAL A 150 42.12 29.60 -10.03
CA VAL A 150 43.28 30.48 -9.92
C VAL A 150 43.68 30.69 -8.46
N GLU A 151 42.73 31.06 -7.60
CA GLU A 151 43.00 31.35 -6.18
C GLU A 151 43.42 30.10 -5.40
N ARG A 152 42.94 28.91 -5.80
CA ARG A 152 43.34 27.62 -5.22
C ARG A 152 44.69 27.09 -5.74
N GLY A 153 45.22 27.70 -6.82
CA GLY A 153 46.43 27.21 -7.49
C GLY A 153 46.24 25.83 -8.10
N TYR A 154 45.18 25.63 -8.88
CA TYR A 154 44.84 24.34 -9.49
C TYR A 154 46.02 23.76 -10.30
N THR A 155 46.37 22.50 -10.02
CA THR A 155 47.57 21.83 -10.55
C THR A 155 47.25 20.56 -11.35
N GLU A 156 48.25 20.03 -12.06
CA GLU A 156 48.23 18.68 -12.64
C GLU A 156 47.91 17.57 -11.61
N ALA A 157 48.26 17.75 -10.34
CA ALA A 157 47.90 16.80 -9.29
C ALA A 157 46.38 16.78 -9.04
N ASP A 158 45.71 17.92 -9.18
CA ASP A 158 44.26 18.04 -9.04
C ASP A 158 43.54 17.39 -10.22
N ASN A 159 44.08 17.53 -11.44
CA ASN A 159 43.59 16.79 -12.62
C ASN A 159 43.62 15.28 -12.40
N ARG A 160 44.72 14.73 -11.85
CA ARG A 160 44.81 13.29 -11.55
C ARG A 160 43.80 12.84 -10.49
N ARG A 161 43.59 13.64 -9.45
CA ARG A 161 42.58 13.38 -8.42
C ARG A 161 41.16 13.40 -9.00
N LEU A 162 40.87 14.36 -9.88
CA LEU A 162 39.59 14.45 -10.59
C LEU A 162 39.31 13.19 -11.42
N HIS A 163 40.32 12.66 -12.14
CA HIS A 163 40.16 11.41 -12.89
C HIS A 163 39.80 10.24 -11.98
N ILE A 164 40.49 10.09 -10.85
CA ILE A 164 40.21 9.02 -9.88
C ILE A 164 38.78 9.17 -9.32
N GLN A 165 38.43 10.38 -8.89
CA GLN A 165 37.10 10.68 -8.34
C GLN A 165 35.98 10.40 -9.35
N PHE A 166 36.16 10.83 -10.60
CA PHE A 166 35.13 10.65 -11.62
C PHE A 166 35.01 9.19 -12.07
N ASN A 167 36.11 8.45 -12.12
CA ASN A 167 36.06 7.01 -12.41
C ASN A 167 35.34 6.24 -11.30
N ASP A 168 35.59 6.58 -10.02
CA ASP A 168 34.83 6.00 -8.90
C ASP A 168 33.33 6.33 -9.01
N PHE A 169 33.00 7.58 -9.34
CA PHE A 169 31.63 8.00 -9.64
C PHE A 169 30.99 7.13 -10.73
N LEU A 170 31.65 6.94 -11.88
CA LEU A 170 31.12 6.11 -12.96
C LEU A 170 30.91 4.65 -12.54
N LEU A 171 31.80 4.09 -11.71
CA LEU A 171 31.63 2.76 -11.14
C LEU A 171 30.39 2.70 -10.23
N ARG A 172 30.21 3.69 -9.35
CA ARG A 172 29.02 3.80 -8.49
C ARG A 172 27.74 3.90 -9.30
N MET A 173 27.74 4.67 -10.39
CA MET A 173 26.57 4.80 -11.27
C MET A 173 26.26 3.48 -11.98
N ARG A 174 27.29 2.80 -12.51
CA ARG A 174 27.16 1.48 -13.13
C ARG A 174 26.55 0.45 -12.18
N ASP A 175 27.02 0.43 -10.94
CA ASP A 175 26.65 -0.61 -9.98
C ASP A 175 25.28 -0.35 -9.33
N ASN A 176 24.90 0.93 -9.16
CA ASN A 176 23.75 1.32 -8.34
C ASN A 176 22.64 2.08 -9.08
N LEU A 177 22.87 2.64 -10.27
CA LEU A 177 21.89 3.49 -10.96
C LEU A 177 21.52 3.00 -12.37
N VAL A 178 22.50 2.94 -13.27
CA VAL A 178 22.30 2.66 -14.70
C VAL A 178 23.56 2.02 -15.28
N PRO A 179 23.46 0.94 -16.07
CA PRO A 179 24.59 0.38 -16.79
C PRO A 179 25.26 1.44 -17.68
N VAL A 180 26.57 1.63 -17.50
CA VAL A 180 27.41 2.47 -18.37
C VAL A 180 28.24 1.56 -19.25
N ARG A 181 28.05 1.65 -20.56
CA ARG A 181 28.66 0.79 -21.58
C ARG A 181 29.55 1.61 -22.52
N SER A 182 30.52 0.94 -23.13
CA SER A 182 31.29 1.53 -24.23
C SER A 182 30.40 1.66 -25.47
N ASP A 183 30.40 2.83 -26.07
CA ASP A 183 29.83 3.07 -27.39
C ASP A 183 30.87 2.79 -28.48
N GLY A 184 30.40 2.39 -29.67
CA GLY A 184 31.22 2.21 -30.87
C GLY A 184 30.86 3.16 -32.02
N SER A 185 29.80 3.96 -31.88
CA SER A 185 29.33 4.92 -32.88
C SER A 185 30.05 6.27 -32.80
N GLY A 186 30.66 6.58 -31.65
CA GLY A 186 31.35 7.84 -31.38
C GLY A 186 30.43 8.92 -30.80
N VAL A 187 29.16 8.61 -30.54
CA VAL A 187 28.18 9.57 -30.00
C VAL A 187 27.65 9.09 -28.64
N PRO A 188 27.82 9.87 -27.57
CA PRO A 188 27.28 9.53 -26.26
C PRO A 188 25.76 9.68 -26.24
N HIS A 189 25.09 8.69 -25.65
CA HIS A 189 23.63 8.69 -25.57
C HIS A 189 23.11 7.78 -24.46
N TYR A 190 21.97 8.17 -23.89
CA TYR A 190 21.14 7.33 -23.03
C TYR A 190 20.02 6.71 -23.87
N GLU A 191 19.90 5.39 -23.83
CA GLU A 191 18.89 4.64 -24.58
C GLU A 191 17.76 4.21 -23.65
N THR A 192 16.62 4.91 -23.74
CA THR A 192 15.47 4.72 -22.83
C THR A 192 14.96 3.28 -22.82
N ASP A 193 14.87 2.62 -23.98
CA ASP A 193 14.32 1.26 -24.08
C ASP A 193 15.20 0.20 -23.42
N LYS A 194 16.52 0.38 -23.48
CA LYS A 194 17.50 -0.54 -22.88
C LYS A 194 17.90 -0.16 -21.46
N ASP A 195 17.46 1.01 -21.00
CA ASP A 195 17.89 1.65 -19.77
C ASP A 195 19.42 1.54 -19.58
N ALA A 196 20.16 2.08 -20.53
CA ALA A 196 21.63 2.02 -20.54
C ALA A 196 22.22 3.30 -21.11
N VAL A 197 23.34 3.72 -20.53
CA VAL A 197 24.17 4.83 -21.02
C VAL A 197 25.29 4.24 -21.87
N TYR A 198 25.50 4.80 -23.06
CA TYR A 198 26.58 4.46 -23.97
C TYR A 198 27.52 5.65 -24.09
N MET A 199 28.80 5.43 -23.79
CA MET A 199 29.84 6.45 -23.82
C MET A 199 31.00 6.04 -24.76
N PRO A 200 31.41 6.91 -25.70
CA PRO A 200 32.63 6.71 -26.48
C PRO A 200 33.89 6.71 -25.61
N ARG A 201 35.04 6.34 -26.19
CA ARG A 201 36.30 6.35 -25.43
C ARG A 201 36.68 7.79 -25.09
N GLN A 202 37.19 8.01 -23.87
CA GLN A 202 37.65 9.33 -23.40
C GLN A 202 38.53 10.09 -24.41
N ARG A 203 39.43 9.38 -25.10
CA ARG A 203 40.35 9.95 -26.10
C ARG A 203 39.69 10.51 -27.38
N GLU A 204 38.40 10.24 -27.56
CA GLU A 204 37.61 10.74 -28.69
C GLU A 204 37.00 12.13 -28.39
N PHE A 205 37.17 12.62 -27.16
CA PHE A 205 36.78 13.97 -26.74
C PHE A 205 37.97 14.93 -26.79
N GLY A 206 37.74 16.19 -27.17
CA GLY A 206 38.77 17.22 -27.26
C GLY A 206 39.40 17.55 -25.90
N HIS A 207 38.58 17.67 -24.85
CA HIS A 207 39.04 17.82 -23.48
C HIS A 207 38.34 16.83 -22.53
N TYR A 208 39.02 16.49 -21.43
CA TYR A 208 38.46 15.58 -20.43
C TYR A 208 37.19 16.13 -19.77
N HIS A 209 37.08 17.45 -19.61
CA HIS A 209 35.87 18.08 -19.07
C HIS A 209 34.65 17.86 -19.98
N ASP A 210 34.86 17.76 -21.30
CA ASP A 210 33.77 17.46 -22.24
C ASP A 210 33.27 16.03 -22.04
N TYR A 211 34.19 15.07 -21.85
CA TYR A 211 33.84 13.69 -21.51
C TYR A 211 33.06 13.60 -20.18
N ILE A 212 33.54 14.30 -19.14
CA ILE A 212 32.85 14.36 -17.84
C ILE A 212 31.43 14.91 -18.01
N GLN A 213 31.31 16.08 -18.62
CA GLN A 213 30.03 16.76 -18.71
C GLN A 213 29.03 15.94 -19.52
N GLU A 214 29.48 15.31 -20.60
CA GLU A 214 28.62 14.50 -21.44
C GLU A 214 28.18 13.20 -20.76
N ALA A 215 29.08 12.52 -20.06
CA ALA A 215 28.70 11.40 -19.20
C ALA A 215 27.66 11.80 -18.15
N LEU A 216 27.85 12.98 -17.51
CA LEU A 216 26.88 13.52 -16.56
C LEU A 216 25.52 13.79 -17.20
N ARG A 217 25.46 14.37 -18.41
CA ARG A 217 24.19 14.57 -19.14
C ARG A 217 23.47 13.24 -19.33
N GLN A 218 24.15 12.20 -19.81
CA GLN A 218 23.52 10.92 -20.07
C GLN A 218 23.06 10.20 -18.79
N ILE A 219 23.84 10.31 -17.71
CA ILE A 219 23.46 9.76 -16.39
C ILE A 219 22.25 10.51 -15.81
N VAL A 220 22.21 11.84 -15.95
CA VAL A 220 21.06 12.65 -15.53
C VAL A 220 19.82 12.29 -16.35
N SER A 221 19.94 12.11 -17.67
CA SER A 221 18.84 11.61 -18.52
C SER A 221 18.30 10.27 -18.01
N ALA A 222 19.18 9.34 -17.62
CA ALA A 222 18.77 8.06 -17.05
C ALA A 222 17.89 8.24 -15.80
N THR A 223 18.18 9.20 -14.91
CA THR A 223 17.33 9.43 -13.72
C THR A 223 15.87 9.72 -14.08
N GLY A 224 15.58 10.23 -15.28
CA GLY A 224 14.24 10.54 -15.78
C GLY A 224 13.42 9.35 -16.27
N HIS A 225 14.03 8.16 -16.37
CA HIS A 225 13.37 6.94 -16.86
C HIS A 225 12.07 6.62 -16.10
N GLN A 226 11.14 5.95 -16.77
CA GLN A 226 9.80 5.59 -16.24
C GLN A 226 9.85 4.77 -14.94
N GLN A 227 10.94 4.02 -14.70
CA GLN A 227 11.10 3.22 -13.47
C GLN A 227 11.85 3.97 -12.35
N ARG A 228 12.25 5.22 -12.58
CA ARG A 228 12.95 6.11 -11.63
C ARG A 228 12.09 7.36 -11.37
N LEU A 229 12.47 8.52 -11.87
CA LEU A 229 11.73 9.77 -11.65
C LEU A 229 10.53 9.96 -12.60
N ALA A 230 10.48 9.19 -13.69
CA ALA A 230 9.38 9.21 -14.66
C ALA A 230 9.01 10.62 -15.12
N ARG A 231 10.02 11.42 -15.50
CA ARG A 231 9.86 12.82 -15.89
C ARG A 231 9.09 12.95 -17.20
N GLU A 232 8.26 13.99 -17.31
CA GLU A 232 7.27 14.11 -18.38
C GLU A 232 7.88 14.04 -19.78
N GLY A 233 9.04 14.68 -20.01
CA GLY A 233 9.71 14.67 -21.32
C GLY A 233 10.36 13.34 -21.72
N MET A 234 10.39 12.34 -20.83
CA MET A 234 11.03 11.04 -21.07
C MET A 234 10.02 9.89 -21.21
N VAL A 235 8.74 10.13 -20.91
CA VAL A 235 7.76 9.04 -20.82
C VAL A 235 6.58 9.26 -21.76
N MET A 236 6.20 8.19 -22.47
CA MET A 236 4.98 8.13 -23.26
C MET A 236 3.78 8.32 -22.32
N LYS A 237 2.78 9.12 -22.68
CA LYS A 237 1.52 9.28 -21.92
C LYS A 237 0.36 8.73 -22.73
N ASN A 238 -0.31 7.67 -22.25
CA ASN A 238 -1.37 6.96 -22.96
C ASN A 238 -0.95 6.48 -24.37
N GLY A 239 0.31 6.05 -24.53
CA GLY A 239 0.85 5.66 -25.84
C GLY A 239 1.15 6.83 -26.79
N VAL A 240 1.00 8.08 -26.33
CA VAL A 240 1.40 9.29 -27.07
C VAL A 240 2.81 9.70 -26.62
N ALA A 241 3.67 10.04 -27.58
CA ALA A 241 4.99 10.58 -27.28
C ALA A 241 4.91 11.88 -26.46
N PRO A 242 5.90 12.16 -25.59
CA PRO A 242 5.95 13.42 -24.88
C PRO A 242 5.88 14.60 -25.87
N SER A 243 5.21 15.68 -25.47
CA SER A 243 5.11 16.87 -26.30
C SER A 243 6.50 17.47 -26.54
N GLU A 244 6.67 18.21 -27.63
CA GLU A 244 7.94 18.91 -27.88
C GLU A 244 8.33 19.83 -26.71
N ASP A 245 7.35 20.49 -26.09
CA ASP A 245 7.58 21.35 -24.92
C ASP A 245 8.11 20.55 -23.72
N ALA A 246 7.54 19.38 -23.44
CA ALA A 246 8.00 18.50 -22.37
C ALA A 246 9.43 17.99 -22.63
N VAL A 247 9.74 17.65 -23.89
CA VAL A 247 11.10 17.24 -24.31
C VAL A 247 12.10 18.39 -24.16
N ARG A 248 11.72 19.62 -24.52
CA ARG A 248 12.57 20.81 -24.34
C ARG A 248 12.77 21.13 -22.86
N GLN A 249 11.76 20.95 -22.01
CA GLN A 249 11.88 21.13 -20.56
C GLN A 249 12.78 20.06 -19.94
N GLU A 250 12.65 18.80 -20.34
CA GLU A 250 13.54 17.72 -19.90
C GLU A 250 15.00 18.03 -20.23
N ARG A 251 15.27 18.51 -21.44
CA ARG A 251 16.61 18.92 -21.84
C ARG A 251 17.16 20.05 -20.97
N LEU A 252 16.32 21.00 -20.56
CA LEU A 252 16.71 22.03 -19.60
C LEU A 252 17.08 21.41 -18.25
N VAL A 253 16.25 20.49 -17.70
CA VAL A 253 16.55 19.78 -16.46
C VAL A 253 17.90 19.05 -16.55
N VAL A 254 18.18 18.39 -17.67
CA VAL A 254 19.44 17.67 -17.92
C VAL A 254 20.64 18.64 -17.93
N GLU A 255 20.56 19.77 -18.62
CA GLU A 255 21.64 20.77 -18.64
C GLU A 255 21.86 21.40 -17.26
N LEU A 256 20.80 21.73 -16.53
CA LEU A 256 20.92 22.33 -15.20
C LEU A 256 21.53 21.35 -14.19
N ALA A 257 21.01 20.12 -14.11
CA ALA A 257 21.51 19.13 -13.16
C ALA A 257 22.93 18.64 -13.51
N SER A 258 23.24 18.42 -14.79
CA SER A 258 24.63 18.10 -15.19
C SER A 258 25.59 19.26 -14.90
N GLY A 259 25.18 20.51 -15.11
CA GLY A 259 25.95 21.70 -14.74
C GLY A 259 26.18 21.82 -13.23
N ILE A 260 25.20 21.45 -12.40
CA ILE A 260 25.37 21.40 -10.94
C ILE A 260 26.37 20.30 -10.54
N LYS A 261 26.35 19.13 -11.19
CA LYS A 261 27.38 18.09 -10.95
C LYS A 261 28.77 18.53 -11.39
N MET A 262 28.90 19.29 -12.49
CA MET A 262 30.17 19.93 -12.86
C MET A 262 30.64 20.90 -11.77
N LEU A 263 29.73 21.70 -11.22
CA LEU A 263 30.01 22.62 -10.10
C LEU A 263 30.46 21.87 -8.83
N GLU A 264 29.89 20.71 -8.51
CA GLU A 264 30.33 19.87 -7.38
C GLU A 264 31.79 19.39 -7.54
N LEU A 265 32.23 19.14 -8.78
CA LEU A 265 33.61 18.82 -9.13
C LEU A 265 34.51 20.07 -9.22
N GLY A 266 33.95 21.27 -9.02
CA GLY A 266 34.67 22.55 -9.16
C GLY A 266 35.01 22.89 -10.61
N LEU A 267 34.25 22.36 -11.57
CA LEU A 267 34.46 22.52 -12.99
C LEU A 267 33.47 23.53 -13.61
N PRO A 268 33.85 24.15 -14.74
CA PRO A 268 32.92 24.95 -15.53
C PRO A 268 31.92 24.07 -16.28
N ALA A 269 30.69 24.56 -16.50
CA ALA A 269 29.67 23.86 -17.29
C ALA A 269 29.36 24.61 -18.59
N ARG A 270 29.29 23.86 -19.69
CA ARG A 270 28.91 24.34 -21.02
C ARG A 270 27.56 23.79 -21.46
N LEU A 271 26.80 24.51 -22.26
CA LEU A 271 25.63 23.93 -22.94
C LEU A 271 26.09 23.03 -24.09
N SER A 272 25.37 21.94 -24.36
CA SER A 272 25.58 21.17 -25.59
C SER A 272 25.20 21.98 -26.83
N GLU A 273 25.76 21.63 -28.00
CA GLU A 273 25.46 22.30 -29.27
C GLU A 273 23.96 22.28 -29.61
N GLU A 274 23.28 21.18 -29.28
CA GLU A 274 21.84 21.05 -29.47
C GLU A 274 21.06 21.94 -28.49
N SER A 275 21.48 22.01 -27.23
CA SER A 275 20.85 22.84 -26.20
C SER A 275 21.01 24.34 -26.46
N LEU A 276 22.11 24.75 -27.11
CA LEU A 276 22.28 26.15 -27.53
C LEU A 276 21.16 26.61 -28.48
N LYS A 277 20.61 25.71 -29.31
CA LYS A 277 19.50 26.01 -30.23
C LYS A 277 18.17 26.23 -29.51
N THR A 278 18.03 25.76 -28.27
CA THR A 278 16.79 25.86 -27.48
C THR A 278 16.81 26.98 -26.44
N VAL A 279 17.92 27.72 -26.31
CA VAL A 279 18.08 28.79 -25.30
C VAL A 279 17.01 29.87 -25.42
N GLU A 280 16.70 30.33 -26.63
CA GLU A 280 15.69 31.38 -26.84
C GLU A 280 14.32 30.94 -26.30
N TYR A 281 13.93 29.70 -26.59
CA TYR A 281 12.71 29.09 -26.09
C TYR A 281 12.72 29.03 -24.55
N TRP A 282 13.78 28.52 -23.93
CA TRP A 282 13.87 28.45 -22.46
C TRP A 282 13.79 29.82 -21.80
N CYS A 283 14.46 30.83 -22.37
CA CYS A 283 14.44 32.18 -21.84
C CYS A 283 13.06 32.83 -21.92
N ARG A 284 12.25 32.48 -22.93
CA ARG A 284 10.85 32.86 -23.01
C ARG A 284 10.03 32.16 -21.93
N GLU A 285 10.11 30.83 -21.86
CA GLU A 285 9.33 30.03 -20.89
C GLU A 285 9.64 30.40 -19.43
N LEU A 286 10.90 30.69 -19.10
CA LEU A 286 11.30 31.14 -17.76
C LEU A 286 10.68 32.49 -17.35
N LYS A 287 10.22 33.30 -18.32
CA LYS A 287 9.57 34.59 -18.07
C LYS A 287 8.06 34.48 -18.11
N GLU A 288 7.52 33.66 -19.00
CA GLU A 288 6.08 33.58 -19.30
C GLU A 288 5.36 32.49 -18.50
N ASN A 289 6.04 31.41 -18.11
CA ASN A 289 5.45 30.30 -17.36
C ASN A 289 5.75 30.41 -15.85
N PRO A 290 4.77 30.83 -15.02
CA PRO A 290 5.00 31.04 -13.59
C PRO A 290 5.29 29.73 -12.82
N ASN A 291 4.89 28.57 -13.36
CA ASN A 291 5.05 27.28 -12.69
C ASN A 291 6.37 26.58 -13.05
N LEU A 292 7.07 27.04 -14.10
CA LEU A 292 8.28 26.38 -14.59
C LEU A 292 9.39 26.37 -13.55
N MET A 293 9.57 27.45 -12.79
CA MET A 293 10.63 27.54 -11.77
C MET A 293 10.45 26.55 -10.64
N ASP A 294 9.22 26.35 -10.16
CA ASP A 294 8.91 25.37 -9.12
C ASP A 294 9.07 23.93 -9.65
N ALA A 295 8.71 23.68 -10.92
CA ALA A 295 8.93 22.40 -11.57
C ALA A 295 10.43 22.08 -11.73
N LEU A 296 11.22 23.04 -12.22
CA LEU A 296 12.67 22.91 -12.35
C LEU A 296 13.34 22.70 -10.99
N GLU A 297 12.90 23.40 -9.94
CA GLU A 297 13.40 23.20 -8.60
C GLU A 297 13.23 21.74 -8.15
N SER A 298 12.01 21.22 -8.29
CA SER A 298 11.70 19.84 -7.91
C SER A 298 12.52 18.84 -8.73
N ASP A 299 12.49 18.94 -10.06
CA ASP A 299 13.09 17.96 -10.95
C ASP A 299 14.62 17.92 -10.84
N VAL A 300 15.26 19.08 -10.73
CA VAL A 300 16.72 19.18 -10.57
C VAL A 300 17.15 18.62 -9.22
N ASN A 301 16.50 18.99 -8.12
CA ASN A 301 16.85 18.47 -6.80
C ASN A 301 16.64 16.95 -6.74
N ASN A 302 15.53 16.43 -7.27
CA ASN A 302 15.24 14.99 -7.30
C ASN A 302 16.27 14.22 -8.15
N ALA A 303 16.65 14.74 -9.32
CA ALA A 303 17.65 14.11 -10.18
C ALA A 303 19.01 13.98 -9.46
N ILE A 304 19.45 15.06 -8.80
CA ILE A 304 20.70 15.06 -8.03
C ILE A 304 20.60 14.15 -6.80
N GLU A 305 19.45 14.11 -6.13
CA GLU A 305 19.24 13.20 -4.99
C GLU A 305 19.37 11.73 -5.40
N VAL A 306 18.80 11.34 -6.53
CA VAL A 306 18.92 9.97 -7.09
C VAL A 306 20.39 9.63 -7.36
N ILE A 307 21.14 10.55 -7.96
CA ILE A 307 22.57 10.37 -8.22
C ILE A 307 23.34 10.24 -6.89
N ASN A 308 23.08 11.11 -5.91
CA ASN A 308 23.75 11.10 -4.61
C ASN A 308 23.43 9.84 -3.79
N LYS A 309 22.25 9.24 -3.95
CA LYS A 309 21.92 7.91 -3.39
C LYS A 309 22.79 6.82 -4.02
N ALA A 310 22.88 6.79 -5.35
CA ALA A 310 23.71 5.83 -6.06
C ALA A 310 25.21 5.98 -5.74
N GLU A 311 25.72 7.20 -5.57
CA GLU A 311 27.10 7.45 -5.13
C GLU A 311 27.39 6.87 -3.75
N ARG A 312 26.42 6.93 -2.83
CA ARG A 312 26.51 6.34 -1.49
C ARG A 312 26.39 4.81 -1.48
N GLY A 313 26.18 4.18 -2.64
CA GLY A 313 25.99 2.74 -2.77
C GLY A 313 24.56 2.27 -2.54
N GLU A 314 23.58 3.20 -2.46
CA GLU A 314 22.17 2.83 -2.43
C GLU A 314 21.75 2.42 -3.83
N LYS A 315 21.47 1.13 -4.02
CA LYS A 315 20.94 0.63 -5.28
C LYS A 315 19.57 1.26 -5.52
N ILE A 316 19.44 2.00 -6.63
CA ILE A 316 18.19 2.56 -7.08
C ILE A 316 17.36 1.40 -7.62
N GLU A 317 16.68 0.71 -6.71
CA GLU A 317 15.90 -0.48 -7.04
C GLU A 317 14.69 -0.10 -7.89
N TYR A 318 14.55 -0.78 -9.03
CA TYR A 318 13.34 -0.74 -9.82
C TYR A 318 12.16 -1.16 -8.95
N ALA A 319 11.12 -0.34 -8.87
CA ALA A 319 9.97 -0.60 -8.01
C ALA A 319 9.34 -1.99 -8.25
N THR A 320 9.45 -2.52 -9.48
CA THR A 320 9.08 -3.89 -9.84
C THR A 320 9.90 -4.97 -9.14
N MET A 321 11.22 -4.81 -9.08
CA MET A 321 12.11 -5.80 -8.46
C MET A 321 11.99 -5.77 -6.94
N ARG A 322 11.86 -4.57 -6.35
CA ARG A 322 11.59 -4.40 -4.92
C ARG A 322 10.28 -5.08 -4.51
N ASN A 323 9.19 -4.76 -5.20
CA ASN A 323 7.89 -5.35 -4.90
C ASN A 323 7.87 -6.87 -5.06
N ARG A 324 8.53 -7.42 -6.09
CA ARG A 324 8.69 -8.88 -6.24
C ARG A 324 9.43 -9.51 -5.07
N ARG A 325 10.53 -8.90 -4.62
CA ARG A 325 11.32 -9.38 -3.49
C ARG A 325 10.52 -9.31 -2.18
N ASP A 326 9.87 -8.17 -1.92
CA ASP A 326 9.02 -7.98 -0.74
C ASP A 326 7.89 -9.00 -0.72
N THR A 327 7.20 -9.19 -1.85
CA THR A 327 6.11 -10.18 -1.99
C THR A 327 6.61 -11.59 -1.73
N SER A 328 7.76 -11.98 -2.30
CA SER A 328 8.35 -13.31 -2.11
C SER A 328 8.69 -13.55 -0.63
N THR A 329 9.27 -12.54 0.03
CA THR A 329 9.63 -12.61 1.46
C THR A 329 8.39 -12.70 2.34
N MET A 330 7.30 -11.99 1.99
CA MET A 330 6.02 -12.07 2.70
C MET A 330 5.29 -13.39 2.45
N GLN A 331 5.37 -13.95 1.24
CA GLN A 331 4.81 -15.27 0.91
C GLN A 331 5.41 -16.39 1.76
N GLU A 332 6.71 -16.35 2.05
CA GLU A 332 7.34 -17.30 2.98
C GLU A 332 6.78 -17.23 4.41
N GLN A 333 6.24 -16.07 4.80
CA GLN A 333 5.67 -15.80 6.12
C GLN A 333 4.15 -16.02 6.19
N MET A 334 3.50 -16.37 5.07
CA MET A 334 2.06 -16.58 5.03
C MET A 334 1.63 -17.79 5.87
N PRO A 335 0.39 -17.78 6.41
CA PRO A 335 -0.18 -18.94 7.08
C PRO A 335 -0.17 -20.16 6.15
N LYS A 336 0.54 -21.21 6.57
CA LYS A 336 0.59 -22.47 5.84
C LYS A 336 -0.75 -23.20 5.91
N HIS A 337 -1.17 -23.75 4.79
CA HIS A 337 -2.39 -24.56 4.68
C HIS A 337 -2.00 -26.05 4.68
N TYR A 338 -2.78 -26.87 5.37
CA TYR A 338 -2.48 -28.29 5.59
C TYR A 338 -3.68 -29.17 5.23
N PHE A 339 -4.55 -28.73 4.32
CA PHE A 339 -5.76 -29.48 3.96
C PHE A 339 -5.41 -30.85 3.38
N VAL A 340 -4.42 -30.90 2.49
CA VAL A 340 -3.97 -32.13 1.85
C VAL A 340 -3.31 -33.06 2.87
N ALA A 341 -2.45 -32.53 3.74
CA ALA A 341 -1.82 -33.33 4.79
C ALA A 341 -2.84 -33.89 5.80
N ASN A 342 -3.87 -33.11 6.16
CA ASN A 342 -4.94 -33.53 7.06
C ASN A 342 -5.82 -34.62 6.43
N GLU A 343 -6.09 -34.56 5.13
CA GLU A 343 -6.83 -35.59 4.40
C GLU A 343 -6.02 -36.90 4.31
N ILE A 344 -4.75 -36.80 3.89
CA ILE A 344 -3.84 -37.95 3.75
C ILE A 344 -3.75 -38.75 5.05
N ARG A 345 -3.76 -38.07 6.21
CA ARG A 345 -3.66 -38.69 7.53
C ARG A 345 -4.77 -39.72 7.82
N GLN A 346 -5.93 -39.60 7.17
CA GLN A 346 -7.11 -40.43 7.47
C GLN A 346 -7.10 -41.80 6.77
N HIS A 347 -6.24 -42.00 5.78
CA HIS A 347 -6.29 -43.20 4.93
C HIS A 347 -5.39 -44.38 5.34
N PRO A 348 -4.17 -44.18 5.91
CA PRO A 348 -3.33 -45.28 6.36
C PRO A 348 -4.03 -46.11 7.45
N ASP A 349 -4.05 -47.43 7.29
CA ASP A 349 -4.80 -48.32 8.18
C ASP A 349 -4.04 -49.63 8.45
N LYS A 350 -4.03 -50.03 9.73
CA LYS A 350 -3.25 -51.17 10.21
C LYS A 350 -3.85 -52.51 9.83
N GLU A 351 -5.18 -52.63 9.88
CA GLU A 351 -5.88 -53.90 9.67
C GLU A 351 -5.93 -54.27 8.18
N THR A 352 -6.28 -53.29 7.36
CA THR A 352 -6.38 -53.42 5.90
C THR A 352 -5.04 -53.27 5.17
N LYS A 353 -3.97 -52.91 5.92
CA LYS A 353 -2.60 -52.73 5.43
C LYS A 353 -2.48 -51.66 4.34
N LYS A 354 -3.31 -50.63 4.44
CA LYS A 354 -3.30 -49.48 3.52
C LYS A 354 -2.25 -48.48 3.97
N ILE A 355 -1.50 -47.94 3.00
CA ILE A 355 -0.50 -46.88 3.19
C ILE A 355 -0.72 -45.81 2.13
N VAL A 356 -0.31 -44.58 2.41
CA VAL A 356 -0.32 -43.50 1.41
C VAL A 356 1.09 -43.28 0.89
N LEU A 357 1.21 -43.13 -0.42
CA LEU A 357 2.44 -42.80 -1.13
C LEU A 357 2.29 -41.40 -1.73
N VAL A 358 3.23 -40.51 -1.42
CA VAL A 358 3.38 -39.22 -2.10
C VAL A 358 4.64 -39.30 -2.95
N ILE A 359 4.46 -39.41 -4.26
CA ILE A 359 5.52 -39.67 -5.22
C ILE A 359 5.83 -38.39 -5.99
N ASP A 360 7.09 -38.00 -6.00
CA ASP A 360 7.65 -36.98 -6.88
C ASP A 360 8.30 -37.66 -8.08
N PRO A 361 7.69 -37.61 -9.28
CA PRO A 361 8.21 -38.28 -10.47
C PRO A 361 9.50 -37.64 -10.98
N GLN A 362 9.67 -36.33 -10.80
CA GLN A 362 10.84 -35.59 -11.31
C GLN A 362 12.07 -35.85 -10.44
N ALA A 363 11.90 -35.77 -9.12
CA ALA A 363 12.97 -36.03 -8.16
C ALA A 363 13.17 -37.54 -7.90
N LYS A 364 12.29 -38.40 -8.43
CA LYS A 364 12.24 -39.85 -8.17
C LYS A 364 12.26 -40.18 -6.67
N THR A 365 11.49 -39.43 -5.89
CA THR A 365 11.38 -39.63 -4.44
C THR A 365 9.98 -40.07 -4.06
N ALA A 366 9.85 -40.83 -2.96
CA ALA A 366 8.57 -41.21 -2.40
C ALA A 366 8.54 -41.04 -0.89
N ASP A 367 7.54 -40.31 -0.40
CA ASP A 367 7.21 -40.26 1.02
C ASP A 367 6.11 -41.29 1.30
N VAL A 368 6.40 -42.21 2.21
CA VAL A 368 5.52 -43.32 2.60
C VAL A 368 4.92 -43.02 3.96
N ILE A 369 3.61 -42.86 4.02
CA ILE A 369 2.88 -42.58 5.24
C ILE A 369 2.26 -43.89 5.76
N LEU A 370 2.72 -44.28 6.95
CA LEU A 370 2.30 -45.47 7.67
C LEU A 370 1.36 -45.07 8.83
N PRO A 371 0.45 -45.95 9.26
CA PRO A 371 -0.37 -45.69 10.45
C PRO A 371 0.46 -45.60 11.75
N ALA A 372 1.62 -46.27 11.81
CA ALA A 372 2.62 -46.15 12.87
C ALA A 372 3.96 -46.80 12.43
N GLY A 373 5.02 -46.69 13.24
CA GLY A 373 6.26 -47.46 13.06
C GLY A 373 7.25 -46.95 12.00
N ALA A 374 7.13 -45.69 11.59
CA ALA A 374 7.97 -45.08 10.54
C ALA A 374 9.46 -44.94 10.89
N SER A 375 9.84 -44.85 12.17
CA SER A 375 11.25 -44.69 12.59
C SER A 375 12.12 -45.82 12.04
N THR A 376 13.24 -45.49 11.38
CA THR A 376 14.20 -46.48 10.87
C THR A 376 15.22 -46.91 11.92
N GLU A 377 15.30 -46.22 13.05
CA GLU A 377 16.25 -46.49 14.15
C GLU A 377 15.74 -47.55 15.12
N VAL A 378 14.42 -47.78 15.15
CA VAL A 378 13.77 -48.74 16.05
C VAL A 378 13.02 -49.77 15.21
N ASP A 379 13.23 -51.06 15.51
CA ASP A 379 12.58 -52.18 14.80
C ASP A 379 11.12 -52.38 15.25
N ASN A 380 10.28 -51.38 14.96
CA ASN A 380 8.85 -51.35 15.25
C ASN A 380 8.04 -51.58 13.97
N GLU A 381 8.26 -52.71 13.29
CA GLU A 381 7.54 -53.04 12.06
C GLU A 381 6.09 -53.48 12.31
N ILE A 382 5.19 -53.02 11.44
CA ILE A 382 3.82 -53.51 11.42
C ILE A 382 3.75 -54.79 10.58
N PRO A 383 3.16 -55.90 11.09
CA PRO A 383 3.03 -57.14 10.34
C PRO A 383 2.36 -56.95 8.97
N GLY A 384 3.10 -57.23 7.90
CA GLY A 384 2.63 -57.05 6.52
C GLY A 384 2.98 -55.70 5.87
N MET A 385 3.60 -54.76 6.61
CA MET A 385 4.06 -53.46 6.12
C MET A 385 5.54 -53.24 6.47
N ASN A 386 6.39 -54.22 6.12
CA ASN A 386 7.83 -54.14 6.33
C ASN A 386 8.46 -53.03 5.46
N LYS A 387 9.17 -52.10 6.10
CA LYS A 387 9.75 -50.90 5.46
C LYS A 387 10.75 -51.29 4.37
N GLY A 388 11.60 -52.29 4.64
CA GLY A 388 12.57 -52.79 3.67
C GLY A 388 11.92 -53.42 2.43
N ARG A 389 10.78 -54.10 2.58
CA ARG A 389 10.02 -54.66 1.45
C ARG A 389 9.33 -53.57 0.63
N ILE A 390 8.74 -52.57 1.30
CA ILE A 390 8.14 -51.40 0.64
C ILE A 390 9.20 -50.64 -0.16
N MET A 391 10.35 -50.36 0.46
CA MET A 391 11.46 -49.68 -0.19
C MET A 391 11.94 -50.42 -1.43
N ARG A 392 12.14 -51.75 -1.36
CA ARG A 392 12.52 -52.56 -2.53
C ARG A 392 11.45 -52.59 -3.61
N ALA A 393 10.17 -52.60 -3.25
CA ALA A 393 9.08 -52.55 -4.22
C ALA A 393 9.07 -51.21 -4.97
N LEU A 394 9.19 -50.08 -4.26
CA LEU A 394 9.26 -48.75 -4.87
C LEU A 394 10.54 -48.54 -5.70
N GLN A 395 11.68 -49.09 -5.27
CA GLN A 395 12.92 -49.06 -6.05
C GLN A 395 12.81 -49.81 -7.38
N LYS A 396 12.10 -50.96 -7.40
CA LYS A 396 11.79 -51.66 -8.66
C LYS A 396 10.88 -50.85 -9.58
N GLU A 397 10.09 -49.94 -9.04
CA GLU A 397 9.24 -49.01 -9.78
C GLU A 397 9.97 -47.71 -10.19
N GLY A 398 11.29 -47.61 -9.95
CA GLY A 398 12.12 -46.49 -10.41
C GLY A 398 12.29 -45.34 -9.41
N ILE A 399 11.87 -45.51 -8.15
CA ILE A 399 12.08 -44.53 -7.07
C ILE A 399 13.47 -44.71 -6.45
N GLU A 400 14.26 -43.64 -6.39
CA GLU A 400 15.64 -43.68 -5.90
C GLU A 400 15.70 -43.43 -4.38
N GLN A 401 14.86 -42.54 -3.85
CA GLN A 401 14.82 -42.21 -2.42
C GLN A 401 13.44 -42.44 -1.81
N VAL A 402 13.39 -43.13 -0.67
CA VAL A 402 12.15 -43.43 0.06
C VAL A 402 12.28 -42.93 1.50
N ARG A 403 11.33 -42.12 1.95
CA ARG A 403 11.23 -41.63 3.33
C ARG A 403 9.97 -42.16 3.99
N PHE A 404 10.03 -42.46 5.27
CA PHE A 404 8.90 -43.01 6.03
C PHE A 404 8.42 -41.99 7.05
N TYR A 405 7.10 -41.83 7.11
CA TYR A 405 6.41 -40.94 8.04
C TYR A 405 5.24 -41.67 8.71
N ASN A 406 4.87 -41.20 9.88
CA ASN A 406 3.64 -41.61 10.55
C ASN A 406 2.49 -40.66 10.17
N THR A 407 1.27 -41.07 10.47
CA THR A 407 0.10 -40.18 10.47
C THR A 407 0.26 -39.03 11.47
N ASP A 408 0.98 -39.24 12.58
CA ASP A 408 1.21 -38.22 13.62
C ASP A 408 2.49 -38.40 14.46
N GLY A 409 2.62 -37.57 15.50
CA GLY A 409 3.77 -37.56 16.41
C GLY A 409 5.00 -36.84 15.82
N ALA A 410 6.16 -37.08 16.41
CA ALA A 410 7.43 -36.45 16.00
C ALA A 410 7.86 -36.81 14.56
N LEU A 411 7.36 -37.91 14.01
CA LEU A 411 7.54 -38.33 12.62
C LEU A 411 6.25 -38.15 11.79
N GLY A 412 5.32 -37.31 12.26
CA GLY A 412 4.05 -37.06 11.59
C GLY A 412 4.23 -36.35 10.25
N TYR A 413 3.55 -36.84 9.23
CA TYR A 413 3.59 -36.25 7.90
C TYR A 413 2.74 -34.98 7.86
N ARG A 414 3.39 -33.80 7.80
CA ARG A 414 2.70 -32.49 7.83
C ARG A 414 3.35 -31.40 6.95
N PRO A 415 3.56 -31.62 5.65
CA PRO A 415 3.97 -30.56 4.75
C PRO A 415 2.80 -29.61 4.40
N ASP A 416 3.13 -28.39 3.96
CA ASP A 416 2.16 -27.40 3.46
C ASP A 416 1.55 -27.85 2.12
N ASP A 417 0.34 -27.38 1.80
CA ASP A 417 -0.40 -27.77 0.60
C ASP A 417 0.37 -27.49 -0.71
N SER A 418 1.21 -26.45 -0.76
CA SER A 418 2.10 -26.17 -1.91
C SER A 418 3.11 -27.29 -2.18
N TYR A 419 3.49 -28.09 -1.17
CA TYR A 419 4.43 -29.21 -1.30
C TYR A 419 3.93 -30.30 -2.25
N PHE A 420 2.61 -30.44 -2.38
CA PHE A 420 1.99 -31.49 -3.19
C PHE A 420 1.85 -31.10 -4.66
N ALA A 421 2.32 -29.90 -5.05
CA ALA A 421 2.40 -29.49 -6.44
C ALA A 421 3.20 -30.49 -7.28
N GLU A 422 2.60 -30.91 -8.39
CA GLU A 422 3.19 -31.87 -9.35
C GLU A 422 3.50 -33.27 -8.78
N LYS A 423 3.05 -33.58 -7.56
CA LYS A 423 3.23 -34.90 -6.93
C LYS A 423 2.00 -35.77 -7.10
N MET A 424 2.24 -37.06 -7.24
CA MET A 424 1.17 -38.06 -7.28
C MET A 424 0.92 -38.63 -5.89
N ILE A 425 -0.34 -38.60 -5.45
CA ILE A 425 -0.74 -39.10 -4.14
C ILE A 425 -1.58 -40.36 -4.36
N THR A 426 -1.10 -41.50 -3.87
CA THR A 426 -1.71 -42.80 -4.15
C THR A 426 -1.93 -43.57 -2.86
N LEU A 427 -3.14 -44.09 -2.67
CA LEU A 427 -3.43 -45.10 -1.66
C LEU A 427 -2.99 -46.47 -2.20
N ALA A 428 -2.14 -47.15 -1.46
CA ALA A 428 -1.55 -48.42 -1.90
C ALA A 428 -1.47 -49.44 -0.77
N ARG A 429 -1.17 -50.69 -1.12
CA ARG A 429 -0.79 -51.73 -0.17
C ARG A 429 0.30 -52.63 -0.74
N LEU A 430 1.12 -53.22 0.11
CA LEU A 430 2.13 -54.19 -0.31
C LEU A 430 1.49 -55.57 -0.50
N LYS A 431 1.55 -56.11 -1.73
CA LYS A 431 1.06 -57.46 -2.05
C LYS A 431 2.07 -58.19 -2.92
N ASN A 432 2.46 -59.41 -2.53
CA ASN A 432 3.41 -60.24 -3.27
C ASN A 432 4.69 -59.50 -3.73
N TRP A 433 5.29 -58.72 -2.84
CA TRP A 433 6.52 -57.93 -3.11
C TRP A 433 6.39 -56.79 -4.15
N ALA A 434 5.16 -56.40 -4.51
CA ALA A 434 4.87 -55.28 -5.37
C ALA A 434 3.88 -54.31 -4.69
N MET A 435 3.90 -53.04 -5.09
CA MET A 435 2.92 -52.06 -4.62
C MET A 435 1.64 -52.17 -5.46
N GLU A 436 0.55 -52.58 -4.82
CA GLU A 436 -0.78 -52.58 -5.42
C GLU A 436 -1.40 -51.20 -5.19
N LYS A 437 -1.57 -50.42 -6.26
CA LYS A 437 -2.25 -49.11 -6.23
C LYS A 437 -3.76 -49.34 -6.12
N LEU A 438 -4.38 -48.79 -5.09
CA LEU A 438 -5.81 -48.93 -4.82
C LEU A 438 -6.61 -47.76 -5.40
N SER A 439 -6.14 -46.53 -5.17
CA SER A 439 -6.73 -45.30 -5.71
C SER A 439 -5.73 -44.16 -5.73
N THR A 440 -5.97 -43.16 -6.58
CA THR A 440 -5.25 -41.89 -6.58
C THR A 440 -6.10 -40.85 -5.86
N LEU A 441 -5.49 -40.05 -4.98
CA LEU A 441 -6.13 -38.94 -4.30
C LEU A 441 -5.97 -37.68 -5.14
N ASP A 442 -7.09 -37.06 -5.53
CA ASP A 442 -7.09 -35.79 -6.26
C ASP A 442 -6.92 -34.63 -5.27
N VAL A 443 -5.80 -33.92 -5.39
CA VAL A 443 -5.46 -32.77 -4.55
C VAL A 443 -5.32 -31.48 -5.37
N ALA A 444 -5.68 -31.53 -6.66
CA ALA A 444 -5.47 -30.41 -7.57
C ALA A 444 -6.18 -29.13 -7.09
N SER A 445 -7.37 -29.25 -6.50
CA SER A 445 -8.11 -28.11 -5.95
C SER A 445 -7.41 -27.44 -4.76
N ALA A 446 -6.92 -28.22 -3.80
CA ALA A 446 -6.23 -27.72 -2.61
C ALA A 446 -4.84 -27.14 -2.96
N VAL A 447 -4.10 -27.79 -3.87
CA VAL A 447 -2.81 -27.29 -4.36
C VAL A 447 -2.98 -26.00 -5.17
N LYS A 448 -4.03 -25.91 -6.00
CA LYS A 448 -4.33 -24.69 -6.77
C LYS A 448 -4.63 -23.51 -5.85
N GLN A 449 -5.41 -23.73 -4.79
CA GLN A 449 -5.67 -22.71 -3.77
C GLN A 449 -4.41 -22.25 -3.03
N ALA A 450 -3.42 -23.13 -2.87
CA ALA A 450 -2.16 -22.79 -2.20
C ALA A 450 -1.17 -22.03 -3.12
N ASN A 451 -1.15 -22.32 -4.42
CA ASN A 451 -0.12 -21.81 -5.35
C ASN A 451 -0.58 -20.65 -6.26
N GLU A 452 -1.87 -20.49 -6.53
CA GLU A 452 -2.38 -19.43 -7.42
C GLU A 452 -3.44 -18.62 -6.69
N ILE A 453 -3.03 -17.55 -6.01
CA ILE A 453 -3.99 -16.54 -5.54
C ILE A 453 -4.46 -15.77 -6.77
N GLY A 454 -5.58 -16.21 -7.34
CA GLY A 454 -6.32 -15.43 -8.34
C GLY A 454 -7.07 -14.26 -7.70
N PHE A 455 -7.31 -13.21 -8.48
CA PHE A 455 -8.10 -12.07 -8.06
C PHE A 455 -9.29 -11.87 -9.00
N ASP A 456 -10.51 -11.94 -8.44
CA ASP A 456 -11.76 -11.63 -9.14
C ASP A 456 -11.79 -10.16 -9.58
N HIS A 457 -11.29 -9.26 -8.72
CA HIS A 457 -11.26 -7.82 -9.00
C HIS A 457 -10.09 -7.14 -8.31
N VAL A 458 -9.44 -6.24 -9.03
CA VAL A 458 -8.40 -5.37 -8.48
C VAL A 458 -8.59 -3.97 -9.05
N GLU A 459 -8.74 -2.97 -8.19
CA GLU A 459 -8.95 -1.60 -8.63
C GLU A 459 -8.43 -0.57 -7.64
N MET A 460 -7.88 0.53 -8.17
CA MET A 460 -7.48 1.67 -7.36
C MET A 460 -8.68 2.61 -7.20
N ILE A 461 -9.14 2.79 -5.97
CA ILE A 461 -10.34 3.57 -5.61
C ILE A 461 -10.00 4.70 -4.63
N GLN A 462 -10.87 5.71 -4.54
CA GLN A 462 -10.71 6.81 -3.58
C GLN A 462 -11.70 6.71 -2.43
N ASP A 463 -11.23 7.02 -1.22
CA ASP A 463 -12.10 7.23 -0.06
C ASP A 463 -12.77 8.63 -0.11
N ASP A 464 -13.64 8.91 0.86
CA ASP A 464 -14.33 10.20 0.98
C ASP A 464 -13.38 11.38 1.26
N LYS A 465 -12.17 11.11 1.76
CA LYS A 465 -11.09 12.07 2.00
C LYS A 465 -10.15 12.23 0.80
N LYS A 466 -10.48 11.63 -0.36
CA LYS A 466 -9.69 11.61 -1.61
C LYS A 466 -8.33 10.92 -1.49
N ARG A 467 -8.16 10.02 -0.51
CA ARG A 467 -6.99 9.14 -0.40
C ARG A 467 -7.18 7.94 -1.32
N TRP A 468 -6.09 7.49 -1.93
CA TRP A 468 -6.10 6.32 -2.81
C TRP A 468 -5.93 5.03 -2.03
N ALA A 469 -6.83 4.08 -2.24
CA ALA A 469 -6.80 2.73 -1.72
C ALA A 469 -6.81 1.72 -2.87
N LEU A 470 -6.09 0.61 -2.72
CA LEU A 470 -6.16 -0.53 -3.62
C LEU A 470 -7.21 -1.50 -3.08
N TYR A 471 -8.32 -1.65 -3.82
CA TYR A 471 -9.31 -2.68 -3.57
C TYR A 471 -8.85 -4.00 -4.21
N ILE A 472 -8.89 -5.07 -3.42
CA ILE A 472 -8.46 -6.41 -3.81
C ILE A 472 -9.58 -7.37 -3.42
N LYS A 473 -10.09 -8.12 -4.41
CA LYS A 473 -11.01 -9.24 -4.21
C LYS A 473 -10.34 -10.54 -4.66
N PRO A 474 -9.82 -11.34 -3.73
CA PRO A 474 -9.28 -12.67 -4.04
C PRO A 474 -10.41 -13.62 -4.44
N GLU A 475 -10.10 -14.59 -5.31
CA GLU A 475 -11.04 -15.66 -5.66
C GLU A 475 -11.54 -16.37 -4.39
N ASN A 476 -12.86 -16.56 -4.27
CA ASN A 476 -13.53 -17.23 -3.14
C ASN A 476 -13.37 -16.55 -1.76
N LYS A 477 -12.91 -15.29 -1.69
CA LYS A 477 -12.86 -14.50 -0.45
C LYS A 477 -13.58 -13.16 -0.62
N SER A 478 -14.00 -12.56 0.50
CA SER A 478 -14.52 -11.19 0.51
C SER A 478 -13.41 -10.19 0.18
N GLY A 479 -13.72 -9.20 -0.64
CA GLY A 479 -12.82 -8.14 -1.01
C GLY A 479 -12.64 -7.11 0.10
N TYR A 480 -11.47 -6.48 0.11
CA TYR A 480 -11.10 -5.45 1.07
C TYR A 480 -10.22 -4.41 0.40
N SER A 481 -10.08 -3.24 1.03
CA SER A 481 -9.19 -2.18 0.56
C SER A 481 -7.95 -2.11 1.43
N ILE A 482 -6.85 -1.62 0.87
CA ILE A 482 -5.63 -1.28 1.62
C ILE A 482 -5.11 0.06 1.13
N TYR A 483 -4.44 0.84 1.97
CA TYR A 483 -3.79 2.07 1.54
C TYR A 483 -2.35 1.77 1.11
N PRO A 484 -2.01 1.86 -0.20
CA PRO A 484 -0.66 1.58 -0.65
C PRO A 484 0.30 2.70 -0.25
N ASP A 485 1.60 2.39 -0.30
CA ASP A 485 2.65 3.37 -0.07
C ASP A 485 2.66 4.42 -1.18
N LYS A 486 3.10 5.63 -0.85
CA LYS A 486 3.13 6.75 -1.80
C LYS A 486 3.93 6.42 -3.07
N GLU A 487 5.00 5.65 -2.93
CA GLU A 487 5.82 5.19 -4.06
C GLU A 487 5.03 4.27 -5.01
N ASP A 488 4.26 3.32 -4.48
CA ASP A 488 3.43 2.41 -5.26
C ASP A 488 2.21 3.11 -5.88
N ILE A 489 1.61 4.07 -5.18
CA ILE A 489 0.57 4.95 -5.74
C ILE A 489 1.14 5.73 -6.93
N ASN A 490 2.29 6.37 -6.74
CA ASN A 490 2.96 7.14 -7.79
C ASN A 490 3.33 6.24 -8.96
N ARG A 491 3.83 5.03 -8.71
CA ARG A 491 4.15 4.03 -9.74
C ARG A 491 2.89 3.57 -10.50
N PHE A 492 1.80 3.29 -9.79
CA PHE A 492 0.54 2.89 -10.42
C PHE A 492 0.01 4.00 -11.32
N PHE A 493 -0.03 5.25 -10.86
CA PHE A 493 -0.55 6.37 -11.63
C PHE A 493 0.40 6.86 -12.72
N SER A 494 1.72 6.76 -12.54
CA SER A 494 2.67 6.97 -13.63
C SER A 494 2.44 5.91 -14.70
N THR A 495 2.45 4.62 -14.35
CA THR A 495 2.17 3.52 -15.31
C THR A 495 0.80 3.67 -15.98
N LEU A 496 -0.26 4.01 -15.24
CA LEU A 496 -1.62 4.19 -15.77
C LEU A 496 -1.67 5.34 -16.77
N LYS A 497 -0.98 6.44 -16.47
CA LYS A 497 -0.86 7.59 -17.38
C LYS A 497 0.04 7.28 -18.56
N GLN A 498 0.94 6.29 -18.47
CA GLN A 498 2.06 6.14 -19.39
C GLN A 498 1.94 4.98 -20.37
N ALA A 499 1.53 3.80 -19.90
CA ALA A 499 1.42 2.58 -20.70
C ALA A 499 0.23 1.73 -20.23
N MET A 500 -0.95 1.94 -20.84
CA MET A 500 -2.15 1.19 -20.50
C MET A 500 -1.96 -0.33 -20.65
N ASP A 501 -1.12 -0.80 -21.58
CA ASP A 501 -0.88 -2.24 -21.77
C ASP A 501 -0.08 -2.88 -20.61
N ASN A 502 0.70 -2.08 -19.87
CA ASN A 502 1.48 -2.55 -18.72
C ASN A 502 0.78 -2.31 -17.38
N ILE A 503 -0.34 -1.57 -17.35
CA ILE A 503 -1.06 -1.31 -16.10
C ILE A 503 -1.61 -2.59 -15.50
N GLY A 504 -2.03 -3.56 -16.32
CA GLY A 504 -2.49 -4.86 -15.85
C GLY A 504 -1.42 -5.58 -15.04
N LYS A 505 -0.17 -5.56 -15.52
CA LYS A 505 0.98 -6.16 -14.83
C LYS A 505 1.27 -5.46 -13.50
N VAL A 506 1.33 -4.13 -13.50
CA VAL A 506 1.60 -3.37 -12.27
C VAL A 506 0.45 -3.54 -11.27
N ARG A 507 -0.80 -3.53 -11.73
CA ARG A 507 -1.98 -3.76 -10.90
C ARG A 507 -1.93 -5.13 -10.23
N MET A 508 -1.66 -6.19 -10.99
CA MET A 508 -1.58 -7.55 -10.44
C MET A 508 -0.39 -7.72 -9.49
N GLU A 509 0.75 -7.12 -9.82
CA GLU A 509 1.91 -7.13 -8.95
C GLU A 509 1.64 -6.43 -7.61
N LEU A 510 0.97 -5.28 -7.62
CA LEU A 510 0.53 -4.61 -6.40
C LEU A 510 -0.52 -5.45 -5.66
N ALA A 511 -1.45 -6.09 -6.36
CA ALA A 511 -2.45 -6.97 -5.74
C ALA A 511 -1.77 -8.11 -4.96
N HIS A 512 -0.81 -8.81 -5.56
CA HIS A 512 -0.07 -9.86 -4.87
C HIS A 512 0.72 -9.35 -3.67
N LYS A 513 1.45 -8.23 -3.83
CA LYS A 513 2.21 -7.59 -2.72
C LYS A 513 1.30 -7.28 -1.53
N TYR A 514 0.21 -6.57 -1.81
CA TYR A 514 -0.66 -6.08 -0.76
C TYR A 514 -1.59 -7.15 -0.18
N TYR A 515 -1.94 -8.17 -0.96
CA TYR A 515 -2.61 -9.36 -0.44
C TYR A 515 -1.70 -10.10 0.56
N ALA A 516 -0.45 -10.40 0.17
CA ALA A 516 0.50 -11.06 1.08
C ALA A 516 0.73 -10.25 2.35
N LEU A 517 0.88 -8.92 2.21
CA LEU A 517 1.03 -8.02 3.35
C LEU A 517 -0.20 -8.04 4.28
N ALA A 518 -1.42 -8.05 3.73
CA ALA A 518 -2.66 -8.04 4.50
C ALA A 518 -2.96 -9.38 5.18
N GLU A 519 -2.46 -10.50 4.66
CA GLU A 519 -2.56 -11.81 5.33
C GLU A 519 -1.58 -11.92 6.51
N VAL A 520 -0.42 -11.26 6.43
CA VAL A 520 0.54 -11.15 7.56
C VAL A 520 0.07 -10.10 8.59
N LYS A 521 -0.55 -9.01 8.12
CA LYS A 521 -1.00 -7.86 8.92
C LYS A 521 -2.47 -7.51 8.62
N PRO A 522 -3.44 -8.21 9.25
CA PRO A 522 -4.86 -8.02 8.98
C PRO A 522 -5.40 -6.63 9.33
N ASP A 523 -4.74 -5.91 10.24
CA ASP A 523 -5.04 -4.53 10.66
C ASP A 523 -4.93 -3.50 9.54
N LEU A 524 -4.23 -3.83 8.46
CA LEU A 524 -4.14 -2.98 7.27
C LEU A 524 -5.37 -3.05 6.38
N LYS A 525 -6.27 -4.03 6.58
CA LYS A 525 -7.51 -4.18 5.80
C LYS A 525 -8.49 -3.07 6.20
N VAL A 526 -8.95 -2.34 5.19
CA VAL A 526 -9.86 -1.21 5.33
C VAL A 526 -11.14 -1.49 4.57
N ASP A 527 -12.26 -1.25 5.23
CA ASP A 527 -13.58 -1.30 4.63
C ASP A 527 -13.99 0.07 4.11
N LEU A 528 -14.21 0.18 2.80
CA LEU A 528 -14.69 1.41 2.15
C LEU A 528 -16.14 1.30 1.68
N PHE A 529 -16.80 0.17 1.97
CA PHE A 529 -18.12 -0.18 1.46
C PHE A 529 -19.20 -0.21 2.54
N HIS A 530 -18.82 -0.37 3.81
CA HIS A 530 -19.72 -0.31 4.95
C HIS A 530 -19.59 1.01 5.72
N SER A 531 -20.64 1.39 6.46
CA SER A 531 -20.66 2.61 7.25
C SER A 531 -19.91 2.41 8.57
N GLU A 532 -19.07 3.38 8.97
CA GLU A 532 -18.30 3.37 10.23
C GLU A 532 -19.17 3.49 11.51
N MET A 533 -20.50 3.60 11.37
CA MET A 533 -21.44 3.85 12.46
C MET A 533 -22.20 2.57 12.83
N PRO A 534 -21.72 1.76 13.81
CA PRO A 534 -22.40 0.54 14.24
C PRO A 534 -23.73 0.79 14.96
N GLU A 535 -23.99 2.03 15.38
CA GLU A 535 -25.20 2.43 16.11
C GLU A 535 -26.42 2.69 15.21
N ILE A 536 -26.24 2.71 13.88
CA ILE A 536 -27.32 3.00 12.94
C ILE A 536 -28.04 1.71 12.55
N ASP A 537 -29.31 1.60 12.93
CA ASP A 537 -30.16 0.50 12.45
C ASP A 537 -30.46 0.66 10.96
N LEU A 538 -29.78 -0.13 10.14
CA LEU A 538 -29.94 -0.16 8.69
C LEU A 538 -31.33 -0.63 8.25
N ASN A 539 -32.09 -1.31 9.10
CA ASN A 539 -33.45 -1.80 8.77
C ASN A 539 -34.45 -0.66 8.60
N ARG A 540 -34.17 0.50 9.20
CA ARG A 540 -34.98 1.72 9.01
C ARG A 540 -34.91 2.25 7.58
N ILE A 541 -33.87 1.90 6.83
CA ILE A 541 -33.67 2.29 5.44
C ILE A 541 -34.33 1.25 4.52
N GLN A 542 -35.58 1.52 4.13
CA GLN A 542 -36.42 0.57 3.39
C GLN A 542 -36.12 0.54 1.89
N ARG A 543 -35.78 1.70 1.30
CA ARG A 543 -35.51 1.80 -0.14
C ARG A 543 -34.47 2.87 -0.41
N VAL A 544 -33.49 2.56 -1.26
CA VAL A 544 -32.48 3.53 -1.70
C VAL A 544 -32.42 3.56 -3.22
N SER A 545 -32.45 4.76 -3.79
CA SER A 545 -32.28 5.00 -5.22
C SER A 545 -31.17 6.02 -5.43
N VAL A 546 -30.15 5.64 -6.20
CA VAL A 546 -29.05 6.51 -6.58
C VAL A 546 -29.06 6.70 -8.09
N PHE A 547 -29.12 7.94 -8.57
CA PHE A 547 -29.29 8.26 -9.99
C PHE A 547 -28.58 9.56 -10.37
N LYS A 548 -28.27 9.71 -11.66
CA LYS A 548 -27.60 10.89 -12.21
C LYS A 548 -28.63 11.83 -12.84
N THR A 549 -28.61 13.11 -12.47
CA THR A 549 -29.46 14.16 -13.04
C THR A 549 -28.63 15.06 -13.98
N LYS A 550 -29.31 15.75 -14.91
CA LYS A 550 -28.64 16.66 -15.87
C LYS A 550 -28.19 17.99 -15.24
N GLN A 551 -28.78 18.38 -14.11
CA GLN A 551 -28.58 19.69 -13.48
C GLN A 551 -27.81 19.60 -12.14
N ASP A 552 -28.04 18.56 -11.34
CA ASP A 552 -27.56 18.50 -9.94
C ASP A 552 -26.57 17.35 -9.66
N GLY A 553 -26.00 16.75 -10.72
CA GLY A 553 -25.03 15.67 -10.58
C GLY A 553 -25.65 14.35 -10.11
N ILE A 554 -24.98 13.65 -9.20
CA ILE A 554 -25.40 12.32 -8.73
C ILE A 554 -26.13 12.49 -7.42
N GLN A 555 -27.33 11.92 -7.31
CA GLN A 555 -28.21 12.08 -6.15
C GLN A 555 -28.62 10.73 -5.57
N CYS A 556 -28.77 10.68 -4.25
CA CYS A 556 -29.28 9.56 -3.48
C CYS A 556 -30.60 9.97 -2.80
N VAL A 557 -31.64 9.17 -2.99
CA VAL A 557 -32.93 9.29 -2.32
C VAL A 557 -33.16 8.02 -1.52
N ALA A 558 -33.46 8.17 -0.23
CA ALA A 558 -33.78 7.06 0.66
C ALA A 558 -35.21 7.19 1.21
N THR A 559 -35.89 6.06 1.39
CA THR A 559 -37.10 5.96 2.22
C THR A 559 -36.66 5.45 3.58
N ILE A 560 -36.82 6.29 4.60
CA ILE A 560 -36.45 6.00 5.99
C ILE A 560 -37.74 6.08 6.82
N ASP A 561 -38.04 5.03 7.59
CA ASP A 561 -39.25 4.92 8.43
C ASP A 561 -40.56 5.20 7.65
N GLY A 562 -40.66 4.69 6.42
CA GLY A 562 -41.81 4.91 5.54
C GLY A 562 -41.86 6.30 4.88
N GLN A 563 -40.98 7.23 5.25
CA GLN A 563 -40.93 8.58 4.70
C GLN A 563 -39.81 8.74 3.67
N LYS A 564 -40.18 9.24 2.48
CA LYS A 564 -39.24 9.54 1.41
C LYS A 564 -38.45 10.81 1.76
N GLN A 565 -37.15 10.67 1.96
CA GLN A 565 -36.26 11.75 2.31
C GLN A 565 -35.88 12.61 1.08
N PRO A 566 -35.55 13.90 1.28
CA PRO A 566 -35.06 14.75 0.20
C PRO A 566 -33.76 14.20 -0.38
N ALA A 567 -33.58 14.39 -1.70
CA ALA A 567 -32.38 13.92 -2.39
C ALA A 567 -31.11 14.57 -1.81
N ARG A 568 -30.09 13.77 -1.53
CA ARG A 568 -28.76 14.24 -1.12
C ARG A 568 -27.74 13.97 -2.21
N SER A 569 -26.76 14.85 -2.35
CA SER A 569 -25.70 14.70 -3.34
C SER A 569 -24.79 13.52 -2.99
N VAL A 570 -24.32 12.83 -4.03
CA VAL A 570 -23.38 11.70 -3.94
C VAL A 570 -22.09 12.11 -4.64
N THR A 571 -20.97 11.87 -3.99
CA THR A 571 -19.67 12.19 -4.59
C THR A 571 -19.36 11.25 -5.76
N PRO A 572 -18.56 11.68 -6.76
CA PRO A 572 -18.10 10.78 -7.82
C PRO A 572 -17.41 9.52 -7.27
N GLN A 573 -16.70 9.63 -6.14
CA GLN A 573 -16.02 8.53 -5.46
C GLN A 573 -17.00 7.52 -4.85
N GLN A 574 -18.06 8.00 -4.18
CA GLN A 574 -19.14 7.14 -3.67
C GLN A 574 -19.89 6.45 -4.80
N TRP A 575 -20.12 7.16 -5.91
CA TRP A 575 -20.72 6.58 -7.11
C TRP A 575 -19.83 5.49 -7.71
N GLN A 576 -18.52 5.72 -7.84
CA GLN A 576 -17.58 4.71 -8.33
C GLN A 576 -17.60 3.47 -7.45
N ARG A 577 -17.52 3.62 -6.12
CA ARG A 577 -17.59 2.51 -5.16
C ARG A 577 -18.89 1.71 -5.27
N MET A 578 -20.02 2.35 -5.57
CA MET A 578 -21.28 1.63 -5.82
C MET A 578 -21.19 0.60 -6.95
N TRP A 579 -20.39 0.86 -7.98
CA TRP A 579 -20.21 -0.06 -9.11
C TRP A 579 -19.16 -1.14 -8.87
N ILE A 580 -18.35 -0.99 -7.83
CA ILE A 580 -17.29 -1.93 -7.42
C ILE A 580 -17.78 -2.85 -6.30
N ALA A 581 -18.72 -2.39 -5.48
CA ALA A 581 -19.27 -3.13 -4.36
C ALA A 581 -19.79 -4.51 -4.77
N GLU A 582 -19.45 -5.53 -3.98
CA GLU A 582 -19.90 -6.92 -4.20
C GLU A 582 -21.44 -7.02 -4.22
N GLU A 583 -22.07 -6.37 -3.24
CA GLU A 583 -23.52 -6.26 -3.17
C GLU A 583 -23.94 -4.78 -3.25
N ARG A 584 -24.36 -4.37 -4.45
CA ARG A 584 -24.71 -2.99 -4.75
C ARG A 584 -25.82 -2.43 -3.84
N ASP A 585 -26.81 -3.24 -3.51
CA ASP A 585 -27.94 -2.78 -2.69
C ASP A 585 -27.61 -2.72 -1.20
N SER A 586 -26.69 -3.58 -0.72
CA SER A 586 -26.06 -3.39 0.59
C SER A 586 -25.24 -2.09 0.63
N TYR A 587 -24.39 -1.82 -0.36
CA TYR A 587 -23.62 -0.58 -0.42
C TYR A 587 -24.51 0.66 -0.46
N LYS A 588 -25.61 0.65 -1.23
CA LYS A 588 -26.57 1.77 -1.25
C LYS A 588 -27.20 2.01 0.12
N ARG A 589 -27.53 0.96 0.88
CA ARG A 589 -28.05 1.10 2.25
C ARG A 589 -27.02 1.76 3.17
N HIS A 590 -25.77 1.33 3.12
CA HIS A 590 -24.69 1.94 3.90
C HIS A 590 -24.39 3.38 3.46
N LEU A 591 -24.40 3.65 2.15
CA LEU A 591 -24.28 5.01 1.62
C LEU A 591 -25.41 5.91 2.11
N ALA A 592 -26.65 5.41 2.10
CA ALA A 592 -27.78 6.15 2.67
C ALA A 592 -27.64 6.34 4.18
N ALA A 593 -27.13 5.34 4.92
CA ALA A 593 -26.87 5.47 6.36
C ALA A 593 -25.89 6.60 6.66
N THR A 594 -24.82 6.71 5.88
CA THR A 594 -23.85 7.81 5.99
C THR A 594 -24.45 9.15 5.57
N LEU A 595 -25.14 9.20 4.41
CA LEU A 595 -25.68 10.44 3.88
C LEU A 595 -26.82 11.01 4.72
N PHE A 596 -27.62 10.17 5.38
CA PHE A 596 -28.79 10.55 6.19
C PHE A 596 -28.58 10.28 7.69
N ALA A 597 -27.34 10.24 8.15
CA ALA A 597 -27.00 9.94 9.55
C ALA A 597 -27.74 10.86 10.54
N ASP A 598 -27.91 12.13 10.20
CA ASP A 598 -28.67 13.12 11.00
C ASP A 598 -30.16 12.77 11.15
N VAL A 599 -30.78 12.17 10.13
CA VAL A 599 -32.19 11.75 10.16
C VAL A 599 -32.33 10.48 10.99
N LEU A 600 -31.39 9.56 10.83
CA LEU A 600 -31.36 8.30 11.56
C LEU A 600 -31.10 8.55 13.06
N GLN A 601 -30.18 9.44 13.41
CA GLN A 601 -29.91 9.83 14.80
C GLN A 601 -31.05 10.65 15.44
N LYS A 602 -31.75 11.51 14.68
CA LYS A 602 -32.93 12.24 15.19
C LYS A 602 -34.13 11.33 15.44
N GLY A 603 -34.32 10.27 14.65
CA GLY A 603 -35.34 9.27 14.92
C GLY A 603 -35.05 8.49 16.21
N GLN A 604 -33.78 8.17 16.47
CA GLN A 604 -33.35 7.52 17.72
C GLN A 604 -33.60 8.40 18.96
N SER A 605 -33.40 9.72 18.86
CA SER A 605 -33.69 10.64 19.98
C SER A 605 -35.18 10.95 20.18
N LEU A 606 -35.99 10.89 19.12
CA LEU A 606 -37.46 10.95 19.23
C LEU A 606 -38.05 9.68 19.86
N GLU A 607 -37.49 8.51 19.57
CA GLU A 607 -37.82 7.23 20.25
C GLU A 607 -37.34 7.23 21.71
N ALA A 608 -36.15 7.79 22.01
CA ALA A 608 -35.67 7.95 23.38
C ALA A 608 -36.51 8.95 24.21
N HIS A 609 -36.92 10.08 23.64
CA HIS A 609 -37.73 11.10 24.35
C HIS A 609 -39.23 10.76 24.45
N THR A 610 -39.77 9.88 23.59
CA THR A 610 -41.14 9.35 23.78
C THR A 610 -41.20 8.26 24.86
N GLY A 611 -40.09 7.54 25.09
CA GLY A 611 -39.90 6.70 26.28
C GLY A 611 -39.82 7.50 27.59
N GLU A 612 -39.04 8.59 27.61
CA GLU A 612 -38.89 9.45 28.81
C GLU A 612 -40.16 10.25 29.18
N LYS A 613 -41.03 10.58 28.22
CA LYS A 613 -42.28 11.33 28.50
C LYS A 613 -43.36 10.48 29.18
N ARG A 614 -43.35 9.16 29.01
CA ARG A 614 -44.26 8.26 29.73
C ARG A 614 -43.79 7.96 31.16
N GLN A 615 -42.50 8.13 31.45
CA GLN A 615 -41.92 7.94 32.79
C GLN A 615 -42.04 9.18 33.71
N LYS A 616 -42.26 10.38 33.17
CA LYS A 616 -42.29 11.63 33.99
C LYS A 616 -43.63 12.00 34.63
N GLU A 617 -44.71 11.25 34.41
CA GLU A 617 -46.00 11.48 35.08
C GLU A 617 -46.29 10.56 36.29
N ALA A 618 -45.43 9.56 36.56
CA ALA A 618 -45.68 8.57 37.62
C ALA A 618 -44.91 8.79 38.94
N GLU A 619 -43.92 9.69 39.00
CA GLU A 619 -43.08 9.80 40.21
C GLU A 619 -43.00 11.23 40.73
N LEU A 620 -44.01 11.59 41.53
CA LEU A 620 -44.02 12.74 42.40
C LEU A 620 -44.31 12.23 43.82
N TRP A 621 -43.28 12.35 44.69
CA TRP A 621 -43.23 12.30 46.17
C TRP A 621 -42.46 11.12 46.84
N PRO A 622 -41.73 11.38 47.94
CA PRO A 622 -40.27 11.14 48.00
C PRO A 622 -39.76 10.10 49.03
N ILE A 623 -38.56 9.53 48.72
CA ILE A 623 -37.31 9.33 49.53
C ILE A 623 -37.51 8.98 51.04
N GLU A 624 -37.03 7.85 51.61
CA GLU A 624 -35.62 7.59 51.99
C GLU A 624 -35.33 6.13 52.43
N THR A 625 -34.24 5.60 51.88
CA THR A 625 -33.15 4.75 52.42
C THR A 625 -33.41 3.78 53.60
N THR A 626 -33.15 2.49 53.38
CA THR A 626 -32.05 1.72 54.02
C THR A 626 -31.98 0.28 53.50
N ALA A 627 -30.76 -0.28 53.48
CA ALA A 627 -30.43 -1.57 52.88
C ALA A 627 -30.96 -2.78 53.68
N GLN A 628 -31.56 -3.77 53.01
CA GLN A 628 -31.33 -5.20 53.26
C GLN A 628 -32.01 -6.12 52.22
N GLU A 629 -31.25 -7.17 51.90
CA GLU A 629 -31.53 -8.48 51.30
C GLU A 629 -32.94 -8.87 50.82
N ARG A 630 -32.95 -9.41 49.58
CA ARG A 630 -33.74 -10.51 49.00
C ARG A 630 -35.16 -10.75 49.54
N THR A 631 -36.14 -10.75 48.63
CA THR A 631 -36.91 -11.97 48.26
C THR A 631 -37.77 -11.75 47.01
N GLU A 632 -37.95 -12.86 46.30
CA GLU A 632 -38.87 -13.11 45.18
C GLU A 632 -40.32 -12.70 45.48
N SER A 633 -40.95 -12.01 44.51
CA SER A 633 -42.28 -12.22 43.90
C SER A 633 -42.58 -10.93 43.11
N ASP A 634 -42.97 -10.88 41.84
CA ASP A 634 -44.08 -11.58 41.19
C ASP A 634 -43.73 -11.88 39.72
N ASN A 635 -43.62 -13.16 39.39
CA ASN A 635 -43.57 -13.67 38.02
C ASN A 635 -44.89 -14.43 37.78
N GLU A 636 -46.00 -13.69 37.71
CA GLU A 636 -47.31 -14.26 37.40
C GLU A 636 -47.81 -13.68 36.07
N GLY A 637 -47.62 -14.42 34.99
CA GLY A 637 -48.34 -14.20 33.72
C GLY A 637 -47.59 -14.51 32.43
N ILE A 638 -46.25 -14.60 32.45
CA ILE A 638 -45.46 -14.87 31.23
C ILE A 638 -45.13 -16.35 31.15
N SER A 639 -45.58 -17.03 30.09
CA SER A 639 -45.29 -18.43 29.83
C SER A 639 -43.77 -18.68 29.66
N PRO A 640 -43.27 -19.85 30.07
CA PRO A 640 -41.87 -20.24 29.86
C PRO A 640 -41.44 -20.14 28.39
N GLU A 641 -42.33 -20.45 27.47
CA GLU A 641 -42.11 -20.39 26.03
C GLU A 641 -41.87 -18.95 25.55
N ARG A 642 -42.59 -17.97 26.12
CA ARG A 642 -42.40 -16.56 25.82
C ARG A 642 -41.05 -16.05 26.33
N GLN A 643 -40.65 -16.41 27.54
CA GLN A 643 -39.34 -16.05 28.11
C GLN A 643 -38.18 -16.63 27.28
N LEU A 644 -38.31 -17.88 26.84
CA LEU A 644 -37.30 -18.53 25.99
C LEU A 644 -37.18 -17.83 24.63
N TRP A 645 -38.31 -17.52 24.00
CA TRP A 645 -38.34 -16.83 22.71
C TRP A 645 -37.73 -15.42 22.81
N ASP A 646 -38.11 -14.62 23.82
CA ASP A 646 -37.55 -13.27 24.03
C ASP A 646 -36.02 -13.33 24.23
N LYS A 647 -35.51 -14.32 24.97
CA LYS A 647 -34.07 -14.54 25.18
C LYS A 647 -33.33 -14.90 23.89
N LEU A 648 -33.91 -15.77 23.06
CA LEU A 648 -33.31 -16.18 21.78
C LEU A 648 -33.28 -15.03 20.78
N LYS A 649 -34.34 -14.23 20.72
CA LYS A 649 -34.40 -13.04 19.87
C LYS A 649 -33.47 -11.92 20.32
N ALA A 650 -33.20 -11.79 21.62
CA ALA A 650 -32.18 -10.85 22.10
C ALA A 650 -30.77 -11.19 21.58
N ASN A 651 -30.44 -12.48 21.44
CA ASN A 651 -29.12 -12.92 20.95
C ASN A 651 -29.04 -13.01 19.43
N HIS A 652 -30.14 -13.36 18.76
CA HIS A 652 -30.22 -13.55 17.32
C HIS A 652 -31.49 -12.89 16.75
N PRO A 653 -31.56 -11.55 16.73
CA PRO A 653 -32.76 -10.81 16.35
C PRO A 653 -33.14 -11.00 14.87
N ASP A 654 -32.15 -11.23 14.00
CA ASP A 654 -32.30 -11.40 12.56
C ASP A 654 -32.53 -12.88 12.13
N ALA A 655 -32.51 -13.82 13.07
CA ALA A 655 -32.76 -15.23 12.80
C ALA A 655 -34.19 -15.64 13.18
N LEU A 656 -34.83 -16.42 12.30
CA LEU A 656 -36.07 -17.14 12.55
C LEU A 656 -35.81 -18.29 13.52
N GLN A 657 -36.43 -18.25 14.70
CA GLN A 657 -36.23 -19.27 15.73
C GLN A 657 -37.16 -20.47 15.51
N LEU A 658 -36.59 -21.60 15.11
CA LEU A 658 -37.25 -22.91 15.09
C LEU A 658 -37.01 -23.60 16.44
N LEU A 659 -38.05 -23.63 17.27
CA LEU A 659 -38.01 -24.31 18.56
C LEU A 659 -38.36 -25.78 18.39
N ARG A 660 -37.39 -26.67 18.59
CA ARG A 660 -37.57 -28.12 18.50
C ARG A 660 -38.34 -28.63 19.72
N THR A 661 -39.43 -29.34 19.47
CA THR A 661 -40.22 -30.06 20.46
C THR A 661 -40.18 -31.57 20.15
N LYS A 662 -40.74 -32.41 21.03
CA LYS A 662 -40.80 -33.87 20.81
C LYS A 662 -41.58 -34.25 19.55
N ASP A 663 -42.57 -33.44 19.17
CA ASP A 663 -43.51 -33.72 18.07
C ASP A 663 -43.28 -32.87 16.80
N GLY A 664 -42.27 -31.98 16.78
CA GLY A 664 -41.99 -31.14 15.61
C GLY A 664 -41.18 -29.89 15.91
N TYR A 665 -41.31 -28.89 15.04
CA TYR A 665 -40.73 -27.55 15.22
C TYR A 665 -41.84 -26.53 15.37
N ARG A 666 -41.72 -25.66 16.37
CA ARG A 666 -42.64 -24.55 16.63
C ARG A 666 -41.95 -23.22 16.42
N LEU A 667 -42.71 -22.25 15.96
CA LEU A 667 -42.31 -20.85 15.93
C LEU A 667 -43.36 -20.04 16.68
N TYR A 668 -42.94 -18.93 17.27
CA TYR A 668 -43.79 -18.05 18.05
C TYR A 668 -43.72 -16.59 17.55
N ASN A 669 -44.79 -15.83 17.79
CA ASN A 669 -44.90 -14.41 17.52
C ASN A 669 -44.54 -14.04 16.06
N GLU A 670 -43.64 -13.07 15.85
CA GLU A 670 -43.22 -12.61 14.52
C GLU A 670 -42.56 -13.71 13.68
N ASP A 671 -41.81 -14.62 14.31
CA ASP A 671 -41.19 -15.76 13.65
C ASP A 671 -42.27 -16.73 13.12
N ALA A 672 -43.37 -16.89 13.86
CA ALA A 672 -44.51 -17.70 13.41
C ALA A 672 -45.20 -17.09 12.19
N VAL A 673 -45.43 -15.78 12.19
CA VAL A 673 -46.05 -15.06 11.08
C VAL A 673 -45.19 -15.16 9.81
N GLN A 674 -43.88 -14.93 9.95
CA GLN A 674 -42.94 -15.02 8.84
C GLN A 674 -42.75 -16.45 8.35
N GLY A 675 -42.60 -17.42 9.26
CA GLY A 675 -42.48 -18.84 8.96
C GLY A 675 -43.72 -19.40 8.26
N ALA A 676 -44.92 -19.10 8.76
CA ALA A 676 -46.18 -19.52 8.15
C ALA A 676 -46.33 -19.00 6.72
N LYS A 677 -45.95 -17.73 6.48
CA LYS A 677 -46.00 -17.11 5.15
C LYS A 677 -45.02 -17.74 4.17
N ILE A 678 -43.79 -18.04 4.58
CA ILE A 678 -42.76 -18.63 3.70
C ILE A 678 -43.06 -20.10 3.42
N LEU A 679 -43.50 -20.84 4.44
CA LEU A 679 -43.72 -22.29 4.35
C LEU A 679 -45.11 -22.65 3.79
N GLY A 680 -46.07 -21.70 3.82
CA GLY A 680 -47.45 -21.91 3.39
C GLY A 680 -48.24 -22.79 4.35
N ILE A 681 -47.95 -22.70 5.66
CA ILE A 681 -48.59 -23.50 6.72
C ILE A 681 -49.56 -22.64 7.55
N ALA A 682 -50.47 -23.30 8.28
CA ALA A 682 -51.48 -22.61 9.06
C ALA A 682 -50.87 -21.85 10.26
N LEU A 683 -51.24 -20.58 10.40
CA LEU A 683 -50.91 -19.73 11.54
C LEU A 683 -52.06 -19.76 12.56
N LYS A 684 -51.73 -19.97 13.84
CA LYS A 684 -52.69 -19.86 14.96
C LYS A 684 -52.41 -18.55 15.71
N GLU A 685 -53.38 -17.64 15.76
CA GLU A 685 -53.27 -16.35 16.45
C GLU A 685 -54.04 -16.37 17.78
N TYR A 686 -53.45 -15.77 18.82
CA TYR A 686 -54.02 -15.69 20.16
C TYR A 686 -53.90 -14.25 20.70
N PRO A 687 -54.83 -13.34 20.35
CA PRO A 687 -54.70 -11.91 20.63
C PRO A 687 -54.62 -11.55 22.13
N GLU A 688 -55.13 -12.41 23.01
CA GLU A 688 -55.20 -12.20 24.46
C GLU A 688 -54.16 -13.02 25.25
N ARG A 689 -53.22 -13.68 24.55
CA ARG A 689 -52.12 -14.43 25.18
C ARG A 689 -50.80 -13.71 25.02
N ASP A 690 -49.89 -14.05 25.92
CA ASP A 690 -48.49 -13.65 25.91
C ASP A 690 -47.72 -14.19 24.68
N ILE A 691 -48.12 -15.32 24.10
CA ILE A 691 -47.73 -15.73 22.74
C ILE A 691 -48.86 -15.35 21.77
N THR A 692 -48.61 -14.36 20.92
CA THR A 692 -49.64 -13.75 20.06
C THR A 692 -49.88 -14.53 18.77
N ALA A 693 -48.89 -15.30 18.32
CA ALA A 693 -49.01 -16.17 17.16
C ALA A 693 -48.13 -17.41 17.31
N SER A 694 -48.56 -18.54 16.73
CA SER A 694 -47.75 -19.76 16.67
C SER A 694 -48.02 -20.55 15.39
N THR A 695 -46.99 -21.23 14.91
CA THR A 695 -47.13 -22.21 13.82
C THR A 695 -46.19 -23.38 14.09
N GLU A 696 -46.55 -24.56 13.59
CA GLU A 696 -45.81 -25.79 13.86
C GLU A 696 -45.78 -26.72 12.66
N PHE A 697 -44.71 -27.50 12.52
CA PHE A 697 -44.60 -28.54 11.49
C PHE A 697 -43.83 -29.78 11.99
N PRO A 698 -44.10 -30.98 11.45
CA PRO A 698 -43.46 -32.23 11.89
C PRO A 698 -41.96 -32.29 11.58
N THR A 699 -41.18 -33.02 12.38
CA THR A 699 -39.72 -33.15 12.22
C THR A 699 -39.31 -33.66 10.83
N GLU A 700 -40.11 -34.54 10.23
CA GLU A 700 -39.88 -35.11 8.89
C GLU A 700 -39.87 -34.04 7.77
N GLN A 701 -40.49 -32.88 8.00
CA GLN A 701 -40.55 -31.80 7.02
C GLN A 701 -39.41 -30.78 7.15
N LEU A 702 -38.51 -30.96 8.12
CA LEU A 702 -37.43 -30.01 8.39
C LEU A 702 -36.55 -29.76 7.18
N ASP A 703 -36.01 -30.79 6.51
CA ASP A 703 -35.08 -30.59 5.40
C ASP A 703 -35.75 -29.83 4.23
N SER A 704 -37.02 -30.15 3.96
CA SER A 704 -37.82 -29.47 2.94
C SER A 704 -38.11 -28.02 3.31
N TYR A 705 -38.47 -27.74 4.56
CA TYR A 705 -38.84 -26.40 5.02
C TYR A 705 -37.64 -25.51 5.30
N LEU A 706 -36.56 -26.07 5.83
CA LEU A 706 -35.28 -25.39 6.01
C LEU A 706 -34.74 -24.94 4.66
N SER A 707 -34.78 -25.80 3.63
CA SER A 707 -34.36 -25.41 2.28
C SER A 707 -35.21 -24.28 1.69
N LYS A 708 -36.53 -24.25 1.96
CA LYS A 708 -37.42 -23.15 1.54
C LYS A 708 -37.13 -21.86 2.29
N LEU A 709 -36.91 -21.91 3.60
CA LEU A 709 -36.57 -20.75 4.43
C LEU A 709 -35.25 -20.12 3.98
N VAL A 710 -34.21 -20.94 3.75
CA VAL A 710 -32.91 -20.47 3.26
C VAL A 710 -33.01 -19.90 1.85
N ARG A 711 -33.77 -20.53 0.94
CA ARG A 711 -34.03 -19.98 -0.41
C ARG A 711 -34.80 -18.67 -0.39
N ALA A 712 -35.64 -18.46 0.62
CA ALA A 712 -36.34 -17.20 0.86
C ALA A 712 -35.45 -16.13 1.52
N GLY A 713 -34.17 -16.43 1.76
CA GLY A 713 -33.20 -15.52 2.36
C GLY A 713 -33.30 -15.40 3.89
N ALA A 714 -34.08 -16.27 4.55
CA ALA A 714 -34.17 -16.26 6.01
C ALA A 714 -32.94 -16.94 6.63
N ARG A 715 -32.31 -16.27 7.61
CA ARG A 715 -31.39 -16.91 8.55
C ARG A 715 -32.23 -17.69 9.56
N VAL A 716 -31.94 -18.97 9.76
CA VAL A 716 -32.73 -19.85 10.63
C VAL A 716 -31.84 -20.38 11.74
N ALA A 717 -32.31 -20.26 12.98
CA ALA A 717 -31.67 -20.85 14.15
C ALA A 717 -32.59 -21.95 14.72
N ILE A 718 -32.04 -23.13 14.98
CA ILE A 718 -32.77 -24.25 15.60
C ILE A 718 -32.32 -24.36 17.05
N SER A 719 -33.28 -24.28 17.98
CA SER A 719 -33.03 -24.34 19.42
C SER A 719 -33.96 -25.37 20.06
N ASP A 720 -33.49 -26.12 21.07
CA ASP A 720 -34.30 -27.14 21.74
C ASP A 720 -35.15 -26.52 22.87
N MET A 721 -36.42 -26.93 23.01
CA MET A 721 -37.23 -26.62 24.20
C MET A 721 -37.08 -27.72 25.26
N GLU A 722 -36.69 -27.35 26.48
CA GLU A 722 -36.79 -28.23 27.66
C GLU A 722 -38.22 -28.15 28.22
N GLU A 723 -39.02 -29.20 28.07
CA GLU A 723 -40.36 -29.28 28.70
C GLU A 723 -40.24 -29.65 30.19
N GLN A 724 -40.90 -28.89 31.06
CA GLN A 724 -41.22 -29.34 32.42
C GLN A 724 -42.44 -30.28 32.36
N GLU A 725 -42.26 -31.54 32.76
CA GLU A 725 -43.34 -32.53 32.87
C GLU A 725 -44.36 -32.08 33.93
N THR A 726 -45.55 -31.66 33.48
CA THR A 726 -46.69 -31.44 34.38
C THR A 726 -47.32 -32.79 34.74
N HIS A 727 -47.03 -33.28 35.94
CA HIS A 727 -47.73 -34.43 36.51
C HIS A 727 -49.24 -34.12 36.62
N ARG A 728 -50.05 -34.82 35.81
CA ARG A 728 -51.51 -34.94 36.04
C ARG A 728 -51.76 -35.73 37.33
N GLY A 729 -52.00 -35.03 38.43
CA GLY A 729 -52.60 -35.60 39.64
C GLY A 729 -54.11 -35.72 39.48
N PHE A 730 -54.59 -36.96 39.38
CA PHE A 730 -56.01 -37.32 39.48
C PHE A 730 -56.60 -36.86 40.82
N HIS A 731 -57.72 -36.12 40.79
CA HIS A 731 -58.63 -36.07 41.93
C HIS A 731 -59.73 -37.12 41.77
N ARG A 732 -59.95 -37.84 42.87
CA ARG A 732 -60.97 -38.88 43.10
C ARG A 732 -62.39 -38.37 42.92
#